data_AF-A0A7I8D8R5-F1
#
_entry.id   AF-A0A7I8D8R5-F1
#
_cell.length_a   1.000
_cell.length_b   1.000
_cell.length_c   1.000
_cell.angle_alpha   90.00
_cell.angle_beta   90.00
_cell.angle_gamma   90.00
#
_symmetry.space_group_name_H-M   'P 1'
#
loop_
_entity.id
_entity.type
_entity.pdbx_description
1 polymer ?
#
loop_
_entity_poly.entity_id
_entity_poly.type
_entity_poly.pdbx_seq_one_letter_code
_entity_poly.pdbx_strand_id
1 'polypeptide(L)'
;MKPGEYMSKDEPILINAGRKTVTLTVMNCGDRPVQVGSHFHFHEVNKELEFDREKAKGMRLNIPAGTAVRFEPGEQKSVVLVAIAGRQEVYGHNDLVSGSVKQVLDQNPASAQEGLPVSREAYIAMFGPTTGDKVRLADTELVIEVEKDFTVYGDECKFGGGKVLRDGMGQSSRATRAEGVLDLVITNALILDHWGIVKADIGIKDGCIIGIGKSGNPDIMNGVHPDLVIGASTEVIAGEGMIVTAGGIDTHIHFICPQQIDTALSSGITTMIGGGTGPATGTNATTCTPGAWNIHRMLEAAEAFPMNLGFLGKGNASGREALEEQIQAGAIGLKLHEDWGTTPAAIDTCLSVADQYDVQVAIHTDTLNEAGFVEDTIKAIAGRTIHTYHTEGAGGGHAPDIIRLAGETNVIPSSTNPTRPFTVNTIEEHLDMLMVCHHLDSRIPEDVAFADSRIRPETIAAEDVLHDLGVFSIISSDSQAMGRVGEVILRTWQTADKMKKQRGALPEEQGENDNFRAKRYVAKYTINPAIAHGISEYVGSVEKGKWADLVLWKPAFFGVKPELVLKGGFIAYAAMGDPNASIPTPQPVMGRPMFASFGLAAKSRSITFVSTSAFEAAVHEQLELKKKVLPVKNCRNIGKKDMIHNHATPRIEVNPETYEVKVDGNLVTCEPAETVPMARLYFLF
;
A
#
# COMPACT_ATOMS: atom_id res chain seq x y z
N MET A 1 -16.35 -3.73 20.64
CA MET A 1 -15.42 -4.11 19.56
C MET A 1 -14.03 -3.60 19.92
N LYS A 2 -12.97 -4.41 19.74
CA LYS A 2 -11.58 -4.04 20.05
C LYS A 2 -10.83 -3.72 18.75
N PRO A 3 -10.31 -2.49 18.56
CA PRO A 3 -9.59 -2.15 17.34
C PRO A 3 -8.34 -3.00 17.14
N GLY A 4 -8.12 -3.51 15.92
CA GLY A 4 -6.93 -4.31 15.59
C GLY A 4 -6.86 -5.69 16.27
N GLU A 5 -8.00 -6.23 16.69
CA GLU A 5 -8.08 -7.52 17.39
C GLU A 5 -7.57 -8.70 16.53
N TYR A 6 -6.79 -9.58 17.16
CA TYR A 6 -6.38 -10.87 16.62
C TYR A 6 -7.37 -11.95 17.02
N MET A 7 -7.73 -12.83 16.08
CA MET A 7 -8.56 -14.00 16.32
C MET A 7 -7.77 -15.23 15.85
N SER A 8 -7.27 -16.02 16.80
CA SER A 8 -6.43 -17.18 16.52
C SER A 8 -7.21 -18.48 16.51
N LYS A 9 -6.66 -19.49 15.82
CA LYS A 9 -7.07 -20.88 16.03
C LYS A 9 -6.59 -21.41 17.38
N ASP A 10 -7.25 -22.45 17.89
CA ASP A 10 -6.88 -23.11 19.16
C ASP A 10 -5.64 -24.01 19.01
N GLU A 11 -5.33 -24.46 17.80
CA GLU A 11 -4.25 -25.41 17.52
C GLU A 11 -2.86 -24.79 17.72
N PRO A 12 -1.98 -25.38 18.53
CA PRO A 12 -0.63 -24.87 18.75
C PRO A 12 0.23 -24.99 17.49
N ILE A 13 1.23 -24.13 17.39
CA ILE A 13 2.23 -24.14 16.32
C ILE A 13 3.41 -24.99 16.78
N LEU A 14 3.80 -25.97 15.96
CA LEU A 14 4.97 -26.81 16.20
C LEU A 14 6.21 -26.14 15.60
N ILE A 15 7.06 -25.57 16.45
CA ILE A 15 8.32 -24.95 16.01
C ILE A 15 9.44 -26.00 15.94
N ASN A 16 10.41 -25.78 15.05
CA ASN A 16 11.59 -26.63 14.85
C ASN A 16 11.27 -28.10 14.51
N ALA A 17 10.08 -28.37 13.97
CA ALA A 17 9.62 -29.72 13.63
C ALA A 17 10.57 -30.44 12.66
N GLY A 18 10.70 -31.76 12.82
CA GLY A 18 11.49 -32.63 11.94
C GLY A 18 13.01 -32.55 12.14
N ARG A 19 13.49 -31.82 13.15
CA ARG A 19 14.92 -31.69 13.45
C ARG A 19 15.36 -32.65 14.56
N LYS A 20 16.61 -33.12 14.49
CA LYS A 20 17.24 -33.92 15.55
C LYS A 20 17.39 -33.07 16.82
N THR A 21 17.10 -33.66 17.98
CA THR A 21 17.26 -32.99 19.28
C THR A 21 18.16 -33.75 20.24
N VAL A 22 18.81 -33.03 21.15
CA VAL A 22 19.60 -33.62 22.24
C VAL A 22 19.32 -32.86 23.52
N THR A 23 19.14 -33.58 24.63
CA THR A 23 19.00 -32.98 25.96
C THR A 23 20.35 -32.99 26.64
N LEU A 24 20.81 -31.82 27.08
CA LEU A 24 22.05 -31.67 27.84
C LEU A 24 21.75 -31.02 29.19
N THR A 25 22.46 -31.49 30.22
CA THR A 25 22.50 -30.83 31.52
C THR A 25 23.67 -29.85 31.51
N VAL A 26 23.37 -28.58 31.78
CA VAL A 26 24.31 -27.47 31.67
C VAL A 26 24.42 -26.78 33.02
N MET A 27 25.63 -26.63 33.53
CA MET A 27 25.94 -25.96 34.80
C MET A 27 26.75 -24.70 34.55
N ASN A 28 26.36 -23.59 35.19
CA ASN A 28 27.18 -22.38 35.19
C ASN A 28 28.19 -22.41 36.33
N CYS A 29 29.45 -22.67 36.01
CA CYS A 29 30.56 -22.69 36.94
C CYS A 29 31.18 -21.30 37.18
N GLY A 30 30.70 -20.29 36.45
CA GLY A 30 31.17 -18.92 36.55
C GLY A 30 30.58 -18.16 37.75
N ASP A 31 31.14 -16.98 37.98
CA ASP A 31 30.74 -16.05 39.04
C ASP A 31 29.67 -15.03 38.62
N ARG A 32 29.21 -15.10 37.37
CA ARG A 32 28.25 -14.17 36.76
C ARG A 32 27.15 -14.92 35.99
N PRO A 33 25.98 -14.30 35.82
CA PRO A 33 24.92 -14.87 35.01
C PRO A 33 25.33 -15.00 33.55
N VAL A 34 24.94 -16.11 32.92
CA VAL A 34 25.10 -16.36 31.48
C VAL A 34 23.73 -16.55 30.86
N GLN A 35 23.46 -15.89 29.73
CA GLN A 35 22.19 -16.03 29.01
C GLN A 35 22.45 -16.33 27.54
N VAL A 36 21.86 -17.42 27.04
CA VAL A 36 22.09 -17.94 25.69
C VAL A 36 20.83 -17.83 24.86
N GLY A 37 20.91 -17.13 23.72
CA GLY A 37 19.79 -16.92 22.81
C GLY A 37 19.48 -18.13 21.93
N SER A 38 18.23 -18.22 21.47
CA SER A 38 17.68 -19.31 20.65
C SER A 38 18.57 -19.80 19.50
N HIS A 39 19.19 -18.88 18.77
CA HIS A 39 19.95 -19.18 17.55
C HIS A 39 21.47 -19.18 17.73
N PHE A 40 21.95 -19.05 18.96
CA PHE A 40 23.38 -19.14 19.23
C PHE A 40 23.85 -20.60 19.09
N HIS A 41 24.94 -20.85 18.35
CA HIS A 41 25.51 -22.18 18.23
C HIS A 41 26.02 -22.66 19.60
N PHE A 42 25.43 -23.75 20.11
CA PHE A 42 25.53 -24.05 21.53
C PHE A 42 26.93 -24.53 21.95
N HIS A 43 27.71 -25.09 21.02
CA HIS A 43 29.12 -25.43 21.28
C HIS A 43 29.98 -24.19 21.60
N GLU A 44 29.61 -23.04 21.03
CA GLU A 44 30.35 -21.79 21.13
C GLU A 44 30.03 -20.99 22.39
N VAL A 45 29.14 -21.47 23.28
CA VAL A 45 28.72 -20.70 24.45
C VAL A 45 29.88 -20.52 25.44
N ASN A 46 29.73 -19.54 26.33
CA ASN A 46 30.72 -19.18 27.36
C ASN A 46 31.39 -20.43 27.98
N LYS A 47 32.72 -20.40 28.08
CA LYS A 47 33.54 -21.48 28.64
C LYS A 47 33.17 -21.88 30.07
N GLU A 48 32.57 -20.95 30.82
CA GLU A 48 32.11 -21.18 32.20
C GLU A 48 30.82 -22.03 32.28
N LEU A 49 30.17 -22.30 31.14
CA LEU A 49 29.10 -23.30 31.07
C LEU A 49 29.71 -24.69 30.82
N GLU A 50 29.53 -25.58 31.80
CA GLU A 50 29.99 -26.97 31.76
C GLU A 50 28.86 -27.89 31.27
N PHE A 51 29.15 -28.63 30.19
CA PHE A 51 28.29 -29.64 29.55
C PHE A 51 29.11 -30.40 28.50
N ASP A 52 28.51 -31.41 27.87
CA ASP A 52 29.12 -32.15 26.76
C ASP A 52 29.12 -31.32 25.45
N ARG A 53 30.23 -30.61 25.19
CA ARG A 53 30.36 -29.70 24.04
C ARG A 53 30.30 -30.41 22.69
N GLU A 54 30.83 -31.63 22.58
CA GLU A 54 30.82 -32.36 21.32
C GLU A 54 29.39 -32.72 20.91
N LYS A 55 28.52 -33.09 21.86
CA LYS A 55 27.08 -33.29 21.59
C LYS A 55 26.33 -32.02 21.18
N ALA A 56 26.84 -30.85 21.52
CA ALA A 56 26.26 -29.55 21.17
C ALA A 56 26.74 -29.01 19.82
N LYS A 57 27.73 -29.66 19.18
CA LYS A 57 28.29 -29.21 17.91
C LYS A 57 27.26 -29.35 16.78
N GLY A 58 26.93 -28.22 16.16
CA GLY A 58 25.89 -28.09 15.14
C GLY A 58 24.48 -27.94 15.70
N MET A 59 24.36 -27.69 17.01
CA MET A 59 23.07 -27.56 17.69
C MET A 59 22.86 -26.13 18.19
N ARG A 60 21.60 -25.73 18.37
CA ARG A 60 21.15 -24.49 19.00
C ARG A 60 20.02 -24.79 19.99
N LEU A 61 19.61 -23.84 20.83
CA LEU A 61 18.50 -24.09 21.77
C LEU A 61 17.17 -24.35 21.03
N ASN A 62 16.43 -25.36 21.46
CA ASN A 62 15.07 -25.65 20.98
C ASN A 62 14.04 -24.85 21.77
N ILE A 63 13.96 -23.55 21.48
CA ILE A 63 13.06 -22.57 22.13
C ILE A 63 12.52 -21.61 21.06
N PRO A 64 11.46 -20.83 21.33
CA PRO A 64 10.93 -19.86 20.37
C PRO A 64 11.99 -18.86 19.92
N ALA A 65 11.95 -18.50 18.62
CA ALA A 65 12.91 -17.60 18.01
C ALA A 65 12.99 -16.26 18.76
N GLY A 66 14.21 -15.81 19.03
CA GLY A 66 14.44 -14.58 19.79
C GLY A 66 14.22 -14.70 21.31
N THR A 67 13.93 -15.88 21.86
CA THR A 67 13.98 -16.09 23.32
C THR A 67 15.38 -16.54 23.75
N ALA A 68 15.60 -16.72 25.06
CA ALA A 68 16.88 -17.13 25.63
C ALA A 68 16.69 -17.96 26.91
N VAL A 69 17.67 -18.79 27.24
CA VAL A 69 17.78 -19.48 28.53
C VAL A 69 18.86 -18.78 29.37
N ARG A 70 18.51 -18.45 30.61
CA ARG A 70 19.39 -17.81 31.58
C ARG A 70 19.89 -18.83 32.60
N PHE A 71 21.16 -18.73 32.96
CA PHE A 71 21.86 -19.54 33.96
C PHE A 71 22.48 -18.60 35.00
N GLU A 72 21.98 -18.62 36.22
CA GLU A 72 22.61 -17.91 37.34
C GLU A 72 23.91 -18.62 37.80
N PRO A 73 24.83 -17.95 38.50
CA PRO A 73 26.03 -18.59 39.05
C PRO A 73 25.69 -19.84 39.89
N GLY A 74 26.34 -20.97 39.59
CA GLY A 74 26.09 -22.26 40.24
C GLY A 74 24.81 -22.98 39.81
N GLU A 75 24.01 -22.38 38.92
CA GLU A 75 22.76 -22.99 38.47
C GLU A 75 23.01 -24.12 37.47
N GLN A 76 22.26 -25.22 37.63
CA GLN A 76 22.26 -26.36 36.72
C GLN A 76 20.86 -26.54 36.13
N LYS A 77 20.76 -26.59 34.80
CA LYS A 77 19.50 -26.76 34.06
C LYS A 77 19.65 -27.81 32.97
N SER A 78 18.59 -28.55 32.72
CA SER A 78 18.49 -29.38 31.51
C SER A 78 17.91 -28.53 30.38
N VAL A 79 18.60 -28.50 29.24
CA VAL A 79 18.16 -27.80 28.03
C VAL A 79 18.02 -28.78 26.88
N VAL A 80 17.01 -28.54 26.04
CA VAL A 80 16.85 -29.27 24.78
C VAL A 80 17.48 -28.42 23.68
N LEU A 81 18.40 -29.03 22.94
CA LEU A 81 18.99 -28.46 21.75
C LEU A 81 18.39 -29.10 20.50
N VAL A 82 18.42 -28.36 19.39
CA VAL A 82 17.97 -28.78 18.08
C VAL A 82 19.05 -28.49 17.04
N ALA A 83 19.19 -29.38 16.06
CA ALA A 83 20.15 -29.20 14.98
C ALA A 83 19.90 -27.90 14.19
N ILE A 84 20.98 -27.23 13.79
CA ILE A 84 20.90 -26.20 12.76
C ILE A 84 20.52 -26.84 11.42
N ALA A 85 19.94 -26.05 10.54
CA ALA A 85 19.43 -26.48 9.25
C ALA A 85 20.22 -25.81 8.11
N GLY A 86 19.64 -25.70 6.92
CA GLY A 86 20.28 -25.07 5.78
C GLY A 86 21.51 -25.84 5.31
N ARG A 87 22.61 -25.12 5.03
CA ARG A 87 23.89 -25.72 4.63
C ARG A 87 24.63 -26.41 5.79
N GLN A 88 24.20 -26.15 7.03
CA GLN A 88 24.83 -26.64 8.25
C GLN A 88 26.29 -26.20 8.33
N GLU A 89 26.52 -24.91 8.16
CA GLU A 89 27.82 -24.26 8.29
C GLU A 89 27.79 -23.27 9.45
N VAL A 90 28.88 -23.22 10.21
CA VAL A 90 29.02 -22.38 11.41
C VAL A 90 30.18 -21.42 11.21
N TYR A 91 29.93 -20.15 11.50
CA TYR A 91 30.91 -19.07 11.43
C TYR A 91 30.65 -18.06 12.54
N GLY A 92 31.69 -17.35 12.99
CA GLY A 92 31.59 -16.33 14.04
C GLY A 92 31.66 -16.90 15.46
N HIS A 93 30.89 -16.32 16.38
CA HIS A 93 30.85 -16.71 17.80
C HIS A 93 32.22 -16.59 18.52
N ASN A 94 32.74 -17.67 19.13
CA ASN A 94 34.08 -17.74 19.73
C ASN A 94 35.10 -18.38 18.76
N ASP A 95 34.71 -18.66 17.52
CA ASP A 95 35.53 -19.31 16.49
C ASP A 95 36.11 -20.67 16.93
N LEU A 96 35.38 -21.41 17.79
CA LEU A 96 35.76 -22.77 18.18
C LEU A 96 35.41 -23.80 17.09
N VAL A 97 34.41 -23.49 16.27
CA VAL A 97 33.92 -24.27 15.14
C VAL A 97 33.71 -23.33 13.96
N SER A 98 34.46 -23.58 12.89
CA SER A 98 34.38 -22.82 11.63
C SER A 98 34.25 -23.78 10.45
N GLY A 99 33.17 -23.65 9.68
CA GLY A 99 32.86 -24.50 8.53
C GLY A 99 31.73 -25.50 8.75
N SER A 100 31.71 -26.55 7.91
CA SER A 100 30.61 -27.50 7.87
C SER A 100 30.57 -28.40 9.11
N VAL A 101 29.38 -28.55 9.70
CA VAL A 101 29.08 -29.50 10.79
C VAL A 101 28.21 -30.67 10.33
N LYS A 102 28.00 -30.82 9.02
CA LYS A 102 27.10 -31.82 8.44
C LYS A 102 27.44 -33.26 8.88
N GLN A 103 28.71 -33.66 8.79
CA GLN A 103 29.14 -35.00 9.19
C GLN A 103 28.86 -35.28 10.67
N VAL A 104 29.02 -34.29 11.54
CA VAL A 104 28.76 -34.40 12.98
C VAL A 104 27.26 -34.62 13.23
N LEU A 105 26.41 -33.87 12.53
CA LEU A 105 24.95 -34.00 12.63
C LEU A 105 24.43 -35.32 12.04
N ASP A 106 25.02 -35.81 10.94
CA ASP A 106 24.66 -37.08 10.31
C ASP A 106 24.95 -38.27 11.23
N GLN A 107 26.10 -38.25 11.92
CA GLN A 107 26.53 -39.29 12.86
C GLN A 107 25.79 -39.24 14.21
N ASN A 108 25.04 -38.17 14.52
CA ASN A 108 24.30 -38.05 15.76
C ASN A 108 23.11 -39.05 15.78
N PRO A 109 23.03 -39.97 16.76
CA PRO A 109 21.98 -40.99 16.85
C PRO A 109 20.61 -40.42 17.28
N ALA A 110 20.52 -39.13 17.57
CA ALA A 110 19.27 -38.46 17.91
C ALA A 110 18.20 -38.62 16.81
N SER A 111 16.97 -38.93 17.22
CA SER A 111 15.80 -38.97 16.35
C SER A 111 15.25 -37.56 16.09
N ALA A 112 14.62 -37.39 14.92
CA ALA A 112 13.85 -36.18 14.63
C ALA A 112 12.61 -36.12 15.53
N GLN A 113 12.34 -34.97 16.15
CA GLN A 113 11.14 -34.76 16.96
C GLN A 113 10.00 -34.14 16.14
N GLU A 114 8.77 -34.35 16.62
CA GLU A 114 7.53 -33.79 16.03
C GLU A 114 7.49 -32.25 16.07
N GLY A 115 8.22 -31.62 17.01
CA GLY A 115 8.33 -30.17 17.16
C GLY A 115 8.02 -29.71 18.59
N LEU A 116 8.39 -28.47 18.93
CA LEU A 116 8.03 -27.85 20.22
C LEU A 116 6.72 -27.08 20.06
N PRO A 117 5.64 -27.44 20.79
CA PRO A 117 4.38 -26.71 20.70
C PRO A 117 4.48 -25.32 21.34
N VAL A 118 3.97 -24.31 20.63
CA VAL A 118 3.80 -22.92 21.09
C VAL A 118 2.34 -22.54 20.88
N SER A 119 1.67 -21.95 21.87
CA SER A 119 0.29 -21.48 21.69
C SER A 119 0.23 -20.37 20.64
N ARG A 120 -0.86 -20.30 19.88
CA ARG A 120 -1.04 -19.25 18.86
C ARG A 120 -0.98 -17.84 19.45
N GLU A 121 -1.58 -17.62 20.61
CA GLU A 121 -1.54 -16.34 21.31
C GLU A 121 -0.10 -15.90 21.60
N ALA A 122 0.74 -16.81 22.11
CA ALA A 122 2.15 -16.52 22.36
C ALA A 122 2.92 -16.28 21.06
N TYR A 123 2.63 -17.04 20.01
CA TYR A 123 3.23 -16.84 18.69
C TYR A 123 2.87 -15.47 18.10
N ILE A 124 1.60 -15.10 18.10
CA ILE A 124 1.11 -13.79 17.65
C ILE A 124 1.78 -12.66 18.42
N ALA A 125 1.88 -12.78 19.74
CA ALA A 125 2.53 -11.77 20.56
C ALA A 125 4.02 -11.60 20.23
N MET A 126 4.69 -12.64 19.73
CA MET A 126 6.11 -12.60 19.39
C MET A 126 6.37 -12.21 17.93
N PHE A 127 5.56 -12.66 16.98
CA PHE A 127 5.87 -12.61 15.56
C PHE A 127 4.73 -12.05 14.71
N GLY A 128 3.58 -11.73 15.30
CA GLY A 128 2.34 -11.45 14.58
C GLY A 128 1.63 -12.72 14.08
N PRO A 129 0.45 -12.58 13.46
CA PRO A 129 -0.40 -13.68 13.03
C PRO A 129 0.25 -14.55 11.96
N THR A 130 -0.19 -15.80 11.88
CA THR A 130 0.21 -16.78 10.86
C THR A 130 -1.02 -17.42 10.20
N THR A 131 -0.80 -18.32 9.26
CA THR A 131 -1.85 -18.95 8.42
C THR A 131 -3.08 -19.35 9.24
N GLY A 132 -4.24 -18.85 8.81
CA GLY A 132 -5.55 -19.10 9.41
C GLY A 132 -5.90 -18.24 10.62
N ASP A 133 -4.97 -17.44 11.14
CA ASP A 133 -5.30 -16.39 12.12
C ASP A 133 -5.95 -15.21 11.40
N LYS A 134 -6.80 -14.48 12.11
CA LYS A 134 -7.52 -13.33 11.59
C LYS A 134 -7.17 -12.05 12.33
N VAL A 135 -7.28 -10.92 11.63
CA VAL A 135 -6.99 -9.59 12.14
C VAL A 135 -8.11 -8.64 11.76
N ARG A 136 -8.65 -7.92 12.73
CA ARG A 136 -9.58 -6.81 12.48
C ARG A 136 -8.82 -5.60 11.94
N LEU A 137 -9.36 -4.95 10.92
CA LEU A 137 -8.81 -3.72 10.37
C LEU A 137 -9.31 -2.52 11.18
N ALA A 138 -8.44 -1.90 11.98
CA ALA A 138 -8.77 -0.79 12.89
C ALA A 138 -10.03 -1.10 13.72
N ASP A 139 -10.96 -0.15 13.82
CA ASP A 139 -12.27 -0.25 14.45
C ASP A 139 -13.39 -0.55 13.43
N THR A 140 -13.07 -1.23 12.33
CA THR A 140 -14.09 -1.68 11.36
C THR A 140 -14.65 -3.05 11.75
N GLU A 141 -15.70 -3.49 11.06
CA GLU A 141 -16.18 -4.86 11.08
C GLU A 141 -15.40 -5.78 10.13
N LEU A 142 -14.45 -5.26 9.35
CA LEU A 142 -13.63 -6.02 8.41
C LEU A 142 -12.57 -6.84 9.15
N VAL A 143 -12.48 -8.11 8.79
CA VAL A 143 -11.60 -9.12 9.38
C VAL A 143 -10.88 -9.84 8.25
N ILE A 144 -9.56 -9.68 8.18
CA ILE A 144 -8.73 -10.38 7.20
C ILE A 144 -8.11 -11.64 7.82
N GLU A 145 -7.99 -12.71 7.04
CA GLU A 145 -7.38 -13.98 7.41
C GLU A 145 -6.04 -14.17 6.68
N VAL A 146 -5.01 -14.62 7.39
CA VAL A 146 -3.71 -14.93 6.80
C VAL A 146 -3.83 -16.17 5.92
N GLU A 147 -3.66 -16.00 4.62
CA GLU A 147 -3.85 -17.05 3.60
C GLU A 147 -2.63 -17.98 3.51
N LYS A 148 -1.45 -17.42 3.75
CA LYS A 148 -0.18 -18.15 3.68
C LYS A 148 0.86 -17.47 4.56
N ASP A 149 1.67 -18.27 5.23
CA ASP A 149 2.90 -17.84 5.88
C ASP A 149 4.10 -18.48 5.17
N PHE A 150 5.11 -17.66 4.85
CA PHE A 150 6.35 -18.12 4.21
C PHE A 150 7.40 -18.59 5.21
N THR A 151 7.19 -18.36 6.50
CA THR A 151 8.15 -18.74 7.54
C THR A 151 8.39 -20.25 7.63
N VAL A 152 9.49 -20.60 8.27
CA VAL A 152 9.73 -21.95 8.80
C VAL A 152 9.68 -21.83 10.31
N TYR A 153 8.63 -22.37 10.94
CA TYR A 153 8.36 -22.12 12.36
C TYR A 153 9.55 -22.48 13.25
N GLY A 154 10.00 -21.51 14.05
CA GLY A 154 11.20 -21.58 14.89
C GLY A 154 12.46 -20.94 14.32
N ASP A 155 12.46 -20.53 13.03
CA ASP A 155 13.51 -19.75 12.36
C ASP A 155 13.00 -18.34 11.95
N GLU A 156 12.06 -17.76 12.70
CA GLU A 156 11.57 -16.40 12.47
C GLU A 156 12.71 -15.37 12.62
N CYS A 157 12.78 -14.43 11.69
CA CYS A 157 13.78 -13.36 11.73
C CYS A 157 13.38 -12.30 12.77
N LYS A 158 14.11 -12.23 13.88
CA LYS A 158 13.86 -11.25 14.96
C LYS A 158 15.15 -10.55 15.37
N PHE A 159 15.11 -9.22 15.35
CA PHE A 159 16.24 -8.36 15.74
C PHE A 159 16.21 -7.97 17.22
N GLY A 160 17.39 -7.74 17.81
CA GLY A 160 17.57 -7.22 19.16
C GLY A 160 18.61 -7.97 20.01
N GLY A 161 18.80 -7.51 21.25
CA GLY A 161 19.72 -8.11 22.20
C GLY A 161 19.42 -9.59 22.46
N GLY A 162 20.38 -10.46 22.14
CA GLY A 162 20.24 -11.92 22.31
C GLY A 162 19.24 -12.60 21.36
N LYS A 163 18.80 -11.92 20.29
CA LYS A 163 17.80 -12.44 19.34
C LYS A 163 18.45 -13.22 18.19
N VAL A 164 17.75 -13.32 17.06
CA VAL A 164 18.08 -14.18 15.92
C VAL A 164 19.04 -13.51 14.95
N LEU A 165 18.77 -12.26 14.57
CA LEU A 165 19.56 -11.53 13.58
C LEU A 165 20.85 -10.99 14.21
N ARG A 166 21.85 -11.87 14.29
CA ARG A 166 23.20 -11.64 14.81
C ARG A 166 24.20 -12.43 13.98
N ASP A 167 25.46 -11.98 13.99
CA ASP A 167 26.58 -12.63 13.30
C ASP A 167 26.63 -14.15 13.53
N GLY A 168 26.76 -14.92 12.45
CA GLY A 168 26.82 -16.38 12.46
C GLY A 168 25.47 -17.07 12.65
N MET A 169 24.43 -16.30 13.00
CA MET A 169 23.11 -16.80 13.35
C MET A 169 22.12 -16.53 12.23
N GLY A 170 21.06 -15.75 12.46
CA GLY A 170 20.15 -15.32 11.40
C GLY A 170 20.74 -14.28 10.44
N GLN A 171 21.86 -13.66 10.80
CA GLN A 171 22.68 -12.84 9.90
C GLN A 171 23.89 -13.68 9.45
N SER A 172 24.08 -13.81 8.14
CA SER A 172 25.25 -14.49 7.58
C SER A 172 26.53 -13.70 7.90
N SER A 173 27.56 -14.39 8.38
CA SER A 173 28.88 -13.80 8.68
C SER A 173 29.71 -13.50 7.44
N ARG A 174 29.37 -14.10 6.30
CA ARG A 174 30.25 -14.15 5.12
C ARG A 174 29.64 -13.55 3.87
N ALA A 175 28.30 -13.51 3.78
CA ALA A 175 27.62 -12.98 2.61
C ALA A 175 27.85 -11.47 2.49
N THR A 176 28.20 -11.03 1.28
CA THR A 176 28.49 -9.63 0.96
C THR A 176 27.34 -8.98 0.20
N ARG A 177 27.26 -7.64 0.27
CA ARG A 177 26.31 -6.86 -0.54
C ARG A 177 26.44 -7.15 -2.04
N ALA A 178 27.66 -7.33 -2.53
CA ALA A 178 27.95 -7.64 -3.93
C ALA A 178 27.37 -8.99 -4.38
N GLU A 179 27.21 -9.94 -3.46
CA GLU A 179 26.65 -11.27 -3.73
C GLU A 179 25.12 -11.33 -3.67
N GLY A 180 24.44 -10.21 -3.40
CA GLY A 180 22.97 -10.20 -3.34
C GLY A 180 22.38 -9.87 -1.97
N VAL A 181 23.19 -9.70 -0.92
CA VAL A 181 22.68 -9.35 0.42
C VAL A 181 21.80 -8.09 0.38
N LEU A 182 20.73 -8.14 1.18
CA LEU A 182 19.73 -7.08 1.31
C LEU A 182 20.34 -5.79 1.87
N ASP A 183 19.84 -4.65 1.38
CA ASP A 183 20.10 -3.36 2.01
C ASP A 183 19.20 -3.18 3.25
N LEU A 184 17.97 -3.68 3.17
CA LEU A 184 16.96 -3.61 4.22
C LEU A 184 16.06 -4.86 4.16
N VAL A 185 15.65 -5.35 5.33
CA VAL A 185 14.60 -6.36 5.46
C VAL A 185 13.49 -5.84 6.37
N ILE A 186 12.23 -6.04 5.97
CA ILE A 186 11.06 -5.90 6.86
C ILE A 186 10.70 -7.30 7.33
N THR A 187 10.88 -7.60 8.62
CA THR A 187 10.68 -8.94 9.17
C THR A 187 9.23 -9.20 9.56
N ASN A 188 8.72 -10.42 9.35
CA ASN A 188 7.43 -10.88 9.86
C ASN A 188 6.24 -9.96 9.52
N ALA A 189 6.20 -9.39 8.31
CA ALA A 189 5.14 -8.49 7.88
C ALA A 189 3.86 -9.26 7.53
N LEU A 190 2.70 -8.82 8.04
CA LEU A 190 1.41 -9.21 7.46
C LEU A 190 1.13 -8.31 6.25
N ILE A 191 1.36 -8.83 5.05
CA ILE A 191 1.13 -8.11 3.80
C ILE A 191 -0.35 -8.19 3.45
N LEU A 192 -0.97 -7.03 3.23
CA LEU A 192 -2.29 -6.91 2.62
C LEU A 192 -2.11 -6.23 1.26
N ASP A 193 -2.36 -6.99 0.20
CA ASP A 193 -2.28 -6.50 -1.18
C ASP A 193 -3.34 -7.16 -2.07
N HIS A 194 -3.54 -6.65 -3.28
CA HIS A 194 -4.58 -7.16 -4.18
C HIS A 194 -4.41 -8.65 -4.51
N TRP A 195 -3.17 -9.17 -4.59
CA TRP A 195 -2.92 -10.57 -4.92
C TRP A 195 -3.06 -11.52 -3.73
N GLY A 196 -2.99 -11.02 -2.48
CA GLY A 196 -2.89 -11.90 -1.33
C GLY A 196 -2.87 -11.20 0.02
N ILE A 197 -3.25 -11.96 1.06
CA ILE A 197 -3.07 -11.57 2.46
C ILE A 197 -2.13 -12.59 3.10
N VAL A 198 -0.83 -12.27 3.13
CA VAL A 198 0.20 -13.26 3.48
C VAL A 198 1.15 -12.74 4.54
N LYS A 199 1.78 -13.66 5.26
CA LYS A 199 2.82 -13.39 6.24
C LYS A 199 4.19 -13.71 5.64
N ALA A 200 5.07 -12.72 5.56
CA ALA A 200 6.40 -12.89 4.95
C ALA A 200 7.39 -11.84 5.45
N ASP A 201 8.68 -12.09 5.21
CA ASP A 201 9.70 -11.06 5.20
C ASP A 201 9.74 -10.38 3.82
N ILE A 202 10.01 -9.08 3.79
CA ILE A 202 10.15 -8.28 2.56
C ILE A 202 11.61 -7.84 2.44
N GLY A 203 12.29 -8.29 1.39
CA GLY A 203 13.67 -7.90 1.11
C GLY A 203 13.75 -6.73 0.14
N ILE A 204 14.53 -5.71 0.52
CA ILE A 204 14.72 -4.49 -0.25
C ILE A 204 16.20 -4.34 -0.60
N LYS A 205 16.46 -3.97 -1.87
CA LYS A 205 17.79 -3.65 -2.37
C LYS A 205 17.71 -2.60 -3.46
N ASP A 206 18.62 -1.62 -3.42
CA ASP A 206 18.71 -0.51 -4.37
C ASP A 206 17.37 0.26 -4.54
N GLY A 207 16.55 0.27 -3.49
CA GLY A 207 15.24 0.93 -3.44
C GLY A 207 14.07 0.13 -4.04
N CYS A 208 14.31 -1.10 -4.49
CA CYS A 208 13.29 -2.01 -5.03
C CYS A 208 13.01 -3.18 -4.07
N ILE A 209 11.79 -3.71 -4.14
CA ILE A 209 11.44 -5.00 -3.52
C ILE A 209 12.10 -6.09 -4.36
N ILE A 210 13.05 -6.85 -3.81
CA ILE A 210 13.72 -7.92 -4.55
C ILE A 210 13.23 -9.32 -4.21
N GLY A 211 12.50 -9.46 -3.10
CA GLY A 211 11.90 -10.73 -2.70
C GLY A 211 10.88 -10.58 -1.60
N ILE A 212 9.93 -11.52 -1.57
CA ILE A 212 8.92 -11.68 -0.53
C ILE A 212 8.94 -13.16 -0.16
N GLY A 213 9.20 -13.49 1.10
CA GLY A 213 9.34 -14.88 1.51
C GLY A 213 9.99 -15.03 2.87
N LYS A 214 10.85 -16.03 3.02
CA LYS A 214 11.63 -16.27 4.24
C LYS A 214 13.04 -15.74 4.07
N SER A 215 13.40 -14.75 4.88
CA SER A 215 14.75 -14.19 4.95
C SER A 215 15.61 -14.91 5.98
N GLY A 216 16.89 -14.55 6.07
CA GLY A 216 17.79 -15.01 7.12
C GLY A 216 19.12 -15.49 6.59
N ASN A 217 19.68 -16.51 7.26
CA ASN A 217 20.99 -17.07 6.91
C ASN A 217 20.84 -18.50 6.37
N PRO A 218 21.12 -18.74 5.08
CA PRO A 218 21.02 -20.08 4.49
C PRO A 218 22.01 -21.09 5.08
N ASP A 219 23.03 -20.62 5.81
CA ASP A 219 24.03 -21.49 6.42
C ASP A 219 23.44 -22.31 7.59
N ILE A 220 22.43 -21.76 8.29
CA ILE A 220 21.83 -22.40 9.47
C ILE A 220 20.30 -22.55 9.44
N MET A 221 19.61 -21.98 8.45
CA MET A 221 18.15 -21.98 8.33
C MET A 221 17.69 -22.64 7.03
N ASN A 222 16.58 -23.40 7.10
CA ASN A 222 15.93 -23.92 5.90
C ASN A 222 15.05 -22.85 5.24
N GLY A 223 14.82 -23.00 3.94
CA GLY A 223 13.84 -22.22 3.20
C GLY A 223 14.20 -20.74 2.97
N VAL A 224 15.41 -20.31 3.33
CA VAL A 224 15.87 -18.93 3.05
C VAL A 224 15.90 -18.73 1.55
N HIS A 225 15.13 -17.76 1.07
CA HIS A 225 15.11 -17.44 -0.35
C HIS A 225 16.48 -16.88 -0.76
N PRO A 226 17.03 -17.26 -1.94
CA PRO A 226 18.35 -16.79 -2.38
C PRO A 226 18.51 -15.26 -2.42
N ASP A 227 17.45 -14.55 -2.78
CA ASP A 227 17.42 -13.08 -2.80
C ASP A 227 17.16 -12.45 -1.41
N LEU A 228 16.95 -13.22 -0.35
CA LEU A 228 16.58 -12.73 0.99
C LEU A 228 17.63 -13.04 2.07
N VAL A 229 18.89 -13.11 1.67
CA VAL A 229 20.01 -13.30 2.61
C VAL A 229 20.23 -12.02 3.40
N ILE A 230 20.22 -12.15 4.73
CA ILE A 230 20.57 -11.08 5.66
C ILE A 230 22.07 -11.19 5.95
N GLY A 231 22.81 -10.10 5.77
CA GLY A 231 24.24 -10.03 6.05
C GLY A 231 24.60 -8.75 6.81
N ALA A 232 25.90 -8.48 6.94
CA ALA A 232 26.37 -7.32 7.72
C ALA A 232 25.96 -5.95 7.14
N SER A 233 25.53 -5.89 5.87
CA SER A 233 25.07 -4.66 5.21
C SER A 233 23.55 -4.44 5.26
N THR A 234 22.81 -5.31 5.95
CA THR A 234 21.34 -5.29 5.96
C THR A 234 20.81 -4.56 7.20
N GLU A 235 20.02 -3.50 6.98
CA GLU A 235 19.19 -2.88 8.01
C GLU A 235 17.91 -3.70 8.27
N VAL A 236 17.28 -3.52 9.43
CA VAL A 236 16.06 -4.22 9.83
C VAL A 236 14.95 -3.26 10.22
N ILE A 237 13.76 -3.44 9.64
CA ILE A 237 12.50 -2.92 10.16
C ILE A 237 11.68 -4.09 10.72
N ALA A 238 11.27 -3.97 11.99
CA ALA A 238 10.41 -4.97 12.63
C ALA A 238 8.95 -4.82 12.15
N GLY A 239 8.49 -5.78 11.35
CA GLY A 239 7.11 -5.87 10.88
C GLY A 239 6.23 -6.81 11.71
N GLU A 240 6.78 -7.52 12.70
CA GLU A 240 5.99 -8.37 13.60
C GLU A 240 4.85 -7.58 14.28
N GLY A 241 3.61 -8.05 14.08
CA GLY A 241 2.42 -7.40 14.60
C GLY A 241 1.97 -6.15 13.82
N MET A 242 2.57 -5.88 12.66
CA MET A 242 2.22 -4.80 11.75
C MET A 242 1.61 -5.35 10.46
N ILE A 243 0.70 -4.57 9.87
CA ILE A 243 0.22 -4.77 8.51
C ILE A 243 1.10 -3.94 7.56
N VAL A 244 1.48 -4.49 6.42
CA VAL A 244 2.21 -3.79 5.36
C VAL A 244 1.37 -3.74 4.10
N THR A 245 1.22 -2.56 3.52
CA THR A 245 0.57 -2.34 2.22
C THR A 245 1.54 -1.65 1.28
N ALA A 246 1.23 -1.66 -0.02
CA ALA A 246 1.80 -0.68 -0.93
C ALA A 246 1.42 0.74 -0.47
N GLY A 247 2.25 1.72 -0.81
CA GLY A 247 1.89 3.11 -0.69
C GLY A 247 0.73 3.46 -1.63
N GLY A 248 -0.25 4.21 -1.12
CA GLY A 248 -1.41 4.57 -1.92
C GLY A 248 -1.07 5.54 -3.06
N ILE A 249 -1.91 5.52 -4.08
CA ILE A 249 -1.76 6.27 -5.31
C ILE A 249 -3.04 7.06 -5.53
N ASP A 250 -2.94 8.38 -5.39
CA ASP A 250 -4.04 9.29 -5.68
C ASP A 250 -3.89 9.84 -7.09
N THR A 251 -4.91 9.66 -7.92
CA THR A 251 -4.87 10.05 -9.33
C THR A 251 -5.75 11.24 -9.67
N HIS A 252 -6.45 11.82 -8.68
CA HIS A 252 -7.25 13.02 -8.88
C HIS A 252 -6.75 14.18 -7.99
N ILE A 253 -5.52 14.63 -8.26
CA ILE A 253 -4.87 15.70 -7.48
C ILE A 253 -4.96 17.05 -8.16
N HIS A 254 -5.54 18.03 -7.47
CA HIS A 254 -5.38 19.43 -7.81
C HIS A 254 -4.15 19.97 -7.08
N PHE A 255 -3.08 20.30 -7.83
CA PHE A 255 -1.85 20.86 -7.24
C PHE A 255 -2.02 22.34 -6.88
N ILE A 256 -2.95 22.62 -5.95
CA ILE A 256 -3.32 23.96 -5.46
C ILE A 256 -2.27 24.48 -4.49
N CYS A 257 -1.77 23.64 -3.59
CA CYS A 257 -0.71 24.02 -2.66
C CYS A 257 0.23 22.85 -2.31
N PRO A 258 1.52 23.10 -2.03
CA PRO A 258 2.48 22.06 -1.72
C PRO A 258 2.21 21.32 -0.39
N GLN A 259 1.49 21.95 0.55
CA GLN A 259 1.16 21.37 1.86
C GLN A 259 0.29 20.10 1.74
N GLN A 260 -0.44 19.96 0.64
CA GLN A 260 -1.18 18.73 0.36
C GLN A 260 -0.26 17.50 0.27
N ILE A 261 0.98 17.66 -0.16
CA ILE A 261 1.94 16.55 -0.31
C ILE A 261 2.30 15.97 1.06
N ASP A 262 2.55 16.82 2.05
CA ASP A 262 2.81 16.37 3.43
C ASP A 262 1.58 15.68 4.02
N THR A 263 0.39 16.21 3.74
CA THR A 263 -0.90 15.63 4.18
C THR A 263 -1.12 14.26 3.54
N ALA A 264 -0.90 14.14 2.22
CA ALA A 264 -0.98 12.88 1.48
C ALA A 264 0.01 11.85 2.05
N LEU A 265 1.28 12.23 2.19
CA LEU A 265 2.32 11.35 2.72
C LEU A 265 2.01 10.88 4.14
N SER A 266 1.51 11.78 5.00
CA SER A 266 1.12 11.44 6.37
C SER A 266 -0.02 10.42 6.46
N SER A 267 -0.84 10.31 5.41
CA SER A 267 -1.94 9.36 5.32
C SER A 267 -1.53 8.01 4.70
N GLY A 268 -0.31 7.89 4.17
CA GLY A 268 0.17 6.68 3.48
C GLY A 268 0.11 6.74 1.95
N ILE A 269 -0.20 7.91 1.35
CA ILE A 269 -0.07 8.12 -0.10
C ILE A 269 1.40 8.35 -0.45
N THR A 270 1.87 7.72 -1.53
CA THR A 270 3.27 7.81 -2.00
C THR A 270 3.40 8.21 -3.47
N THR A 271 2.28 8.27 -4.18
CA THR A 271 2.19 8.76 -5.55
C THR A 271 0.99 9.68 -5.72
N MET A 272 1.20 10.81 -6.38
CA MET A 272 0.17 11.82 -6.66
C MET A 272 0.18 12.14 -8.17
N ILE A 273 -0.95 11.92 -8.82
CA ILE A 273 -1.19 12.23 -10.24
C ILE A 273 -2.35 13.20 -10.35
N GLY A 274 -2.20 14.21 -11.19
CA GLY A 274 -3.22 15.23 -11.42
C GLY A 274 -2.61 16.44 -12.09
N GLY A 275 -3.12 17.65 -11.87
CA GLY A 275 -2.57 18.84 -12.52
C GLY A 275 -2.79 20.11 -11.72
N GLY A 276 -1.96 21.12 -11.99
CA GLY A 276 -2.10 22.42 -11.34
C GLY A 276 -0.85 23.26 -11.37
N THR A 277 -0.99 24.54 -11.03
CA THR A 277 0.10 25.52 -11.02
C THR A 277 0.07 26.38 -9.75
N GLY A 278 -0.38 25.82 -8.62
CA GLY A 278 -0.71 26.57 -7.42
C GLY A 278 -2.18 27.05 -7.41
N PRO A 279 -2.57 28.00 -6.55
CA PRO A 279 -3.97 28.35 -6.28
C PRO A 279 -4.56 29.30 -7.36
N ALA A 280 -4.25 29.05 -8.63
CA ALA A 280 -4.86 29.74 -9.75
C ALA A 280 -6.30 29.23 -9.96
N THR A 281 -7.21 30.10 -10.42
CA THR A 281 -8.62 29.74 -10.65
C THR A 281 -8.78 28.45 -11.46
N GLY A 282 -8.01 28.30 -12.54
CA GLY A 282 -8.04 27.08 -13.36
C GLY A 282 -7.60 25.82 -12.62
N THR A 283 -6.67 25.90 -11.66
CA THR A 283 -6.23 24.77 -10.83
C THR A 283 -7.18 24.49 -9.68
N ASN A 284 -7.78 25.53 -9.09
CA ASN A 284 -8.82 25.38 -8.07
C ASN A 284 -10.04 24.62 -8.60
N ALA A 285 -10.29 24.70 -9.91
CA ALA A 285 -11.39 24.00 -10.58
C ALA A 285 -10.97 22.73 -11.31
N THR A 286 -9.75 22.65 -11.88
CA THR A 286 -9.39 21.57 -12.80
C THR A 286 -7.98 21.01 -12.56
N THR A 287 -7.82 19.70 -12.73
CA THR A 287 -6.54 18.99 -12.69
C THR A 287 -5.69 19.19 -13.96
N CYS A 288 -5.45 20.45 -14.32
CA CYS A 288 -4.67 20.82 -15.51
C CYS A 288 -3.40 21.60 -15.15
N THR A 289 -2.28 21.20 -15.74
CA THR A 289 -1.02 21.97 -15.79
C THR A 289 -0.85 22.51 -17.21
N PRO A 290 -1.41 23.69 -17.54
CA PRO A 290 -1.60 24.09 -18.94
C PRO A 290 -0.31 24.59 -19.59
N GLY A 291 0.08 23.97 -20.71
CA GLY A 291 1.18 24.42 -21.56
C GLY A 291 2.58 24.02 -21.06
N ALA A 292 3.53 23.96 -21.99
CA ALA A 292 4.90 23.47 -21.74
C ALA A 292 5.62 24.21 -20.62
N TRP A 293 5.48 25.55 -20.56
CA TRP A 293 6.15 26.35 -19.54
C TRP A 293 5.75 25.96 -18.12
N ASN A 294 4.45 25.79 -17.85
CA ASN A 294 3.95 25.42 -16.52
C ASN A 294 4.35 23.99 -16.17
N ILE A 295 4.29 23.06 -17.12
CA ILE A 295 4.72 21.68 -16.92
C ILE A 295 6.18 21.65 -16.48
N HIS A 296 7.07 22.38 -17.15
CA HIS A 296 8.48 22.45 -16.76
C HIS A 296 8.68 23.01 -15.34
N ARG A 297 7.95 24.08 -14.95
CA ARG A 297 8.03 24.63 -13.59
C ARG A 297 7.55 23.63 -12.52
N MET A 298 6.50 22.87 -12.82
CA MET A 298 6.01 21.84 -11.89
C MET A 298 6.95 20.64 -11.80
N LEU A 299 7.60 20.23 -12.90
CA LEU A 299 8.65 19.21 -12.90
C LEU A 299 9.88 19.65 -12.07
N GLU A 300 10.28 20.92 -12.18
CA GLU A 300 11.35 21.48 -11.33
C GLU A 300 10.93 21.54 -9.86
N ALA A 301 9.71 21.98 -9.55
CA ALA A 301 9.19 22.04 -8.19
C ALA A 301 9.07 20.63 -7.55
N ALA A 302 8.75 19.62 -8.36
CA ALA A 302 8.64 18.23 -7.91
C ALA A 302 9.92 17.72 -7.23
N GLU A 303 11.10 18.25 -7.58
CA GLU A 303 12.40 17.89 -6.99
C GLU A 303 12.46 18.07 -5.47
N ALA A 304 11.60 18.91 -4.89
CA ALA A 304 11.62 19.21 -3.46
C ALA A 304 10.98 18.11 -2.58
N PHE A 305 10.17 17.21 -3.16
CA PHE A 305 9.26 16.37 -2.38
C PHE A 305 9.62 14.87 -2.41
N PRO A 306 9.53 14.15 -1.29
CA PRO A 306 9.68 12.69 -1.23
C PRO A 306 8.39 11.97 -1.71
N MET A 307 7.97 12.26 -2.93
CA MET A 307 6.69 11.84 -3.51
C MET A 307 6.91 11.47 -4.97
N ASN A 308 6.24 10.41 -5.44
CA ASN A 308 6.19 10.17 -6.87
C ASN A 308 5.14 11.09 -7.51
N LEU A 309 5.48 11.79 -8.58
CA LEU A 309 4.62 12.83 -9.15
C LEU A 309 4.43 12.64 -10.65
N GLY A 310 3.20 12.85 -11.13
CA GLY A 310 2.86 12.91 -12.55
C GLY A 310 1.85 14.02 -12.83
N PHE A 311 2.09 14.79 -13.89
CA PHE A 311 1.28 15.96 -14.22
C PHE A 311 0.42 15.75 -15.47
N LEU A 312 -0.84 16.15 -15.40
CA LEU A 312 -1.79 16.14 -16.51
C LEU A 312 -1.79 17.53 -17.18
N GLY A 313 -1.77 17.54 -18.50
CA GLY A 313 -2.03 18.73 -19.31
C GLY A 313 -3.54 18.99 -19.46
N LYS A 314 -3.89 20.10 -20.11
CA LYS A 314 -5.29 20.40 -20.47
C LYS A 314 -5.65 19.70 -21.78
N GLY A 315 -6.69 18.87 -21.75
CA GLY A 315 -7.21 18.11 -22.90
C GLY A 315 -8.26 18.84 -23.74
N ASN A 316 -8.81 19.95 -23.26
CA ASN A 316 -9.86 20.70 -23.94
C ASN A 316 -9.30 21.60 -25.06
N ALA A 317 -9.08 21.02 -26.24
CA ALA A 317 -8.85 21.75 -27.48
C ALA A 317 -9.29 20.90 -28.68
N SER A 318 -9.75 21.54 -29.75
CA SER A 318 -10.06 20.87 -31.03
C SER A 318 -8.95 21.01 -32.07
N GLY A 319 -7.82 21.60 -31.70
CA GLY A 319 -6.57 21.58 -32.47
C GLY A 319 -5.58 20.63 -31.80
N ARG A 320 -5.00 19.70 -32.57
CA ARG A 320 -4.14 18.64 -32.02
C ARG A 320 -2.85 19.19 -31.45
N GLU A 321 -2.19 20.09 -32.16
CA GLU A 321 -0.85 20.59 -31.83
C GLU A 321 -0.79 21.21 -30.43
N ALA A 322 -1.87 21.87 -29.99
CA ALA A 322 -1.99 22.46 -28.66
C ALA A 322 -2.04 21.40 -27.52
N LEU A 323 -2.50 20.18 -27.82
CA LEU A 323 -2.49 19.06 -26.88
C LEU A 323 -1.15 18.35 -26.90
N GLU A 324 -0.60 18.16 -28.09
CA GLU A 324 0.67 17.45 -28.31
C GLU A 324 1.86 18.14 -27.63
N GLU A 325 1.96 19.46 -27.70
CA GLU A 325 3.07 20.21 -27.06
C GLU A 325 3.16 20.00 -25.55
N GLN A 326 2.02 19.77 -24.88
CA GLN A 326 1.96 19.56 -23.43
C GLN A 326 2.50 18.17 -23.07
N ILE A 327 2.14 17.15 -23.85
CA ILE A 327 2.65 15.79 -23.68
C ILE A 327 4.14 15.74 -23.94
N GLN A 328 4.60 16.39 -25.01
CA GLN A 328 6.03 16.50 -25.36
C GLN A 328 6.84 17.24 -24.29
N ALA A 329 6.23 18.19 -23.59
CA ALA A 329 6.86 18.90 -22.47
C ALA A 329 6.93 18.10 -21.16
N GLY A 330 6.24 16.94 -21.08
CA GLY A 330 6.31 16.05 -19.92
C GLY A 330 4.99 15.70 -19.25
N ALA A 331 3.84 16.16 -19.75
CA ALA A 331 2.56 15.69 -19.23
C ALA A 331 2.39 14.18 -19.45
N ILE A 332 1.94 13.44 -18.43
CA ILE A 332 1.73 11.99 -18.49
C ILE A 332 0.35 11.60 -19.02
N GLY A 333 -0.50 12.59 -19.27
CA GLY A 333 -1.90 12.45 -19.63
C GLY A 333 -2.56 13.81 -19.75
N LEU A 334 -3.84 13.81 -20.10
CA LEU A 334 -4.63 15.02 -20.29
C LEU A 334 -5.92 14.94 -19.47
N LYS A 335 -6.37 16.08 -18.94
CA LYS A 335 -7.70 16.24 -18.32
C LYS A 335 -8.64 16.98 -19.27
N LEU A 336 -9.76 16.35 -19.60
CA LEU A 336 -10.94 17.01 -20.15
C LEU A 336 -11.82 17.51 -19.00
N HIS A 337 -12.18 18.79 -18.99
CA HIS A 337 -13.03 19.40 -17.97
C HIS A 337 -14.10 20.33 -18.55
N GLU A 338 -15.31 20.30 -17.98
CA GLU A 338 -16.45 21.07 -18.50
C GLU A 338 -16.21 22.59 -18.44
N ASP A 339 -15.53 23.09 -17.39
CA ASP A 339 -15.09 24.48 -17.25
C ASP A 339 -14.19 24.98 -18.39
N TRP A 340 -13.56 24.06 -19.12
CA TRP A 340 -12.81 24.35 -20.35
C TRP A 340 -13.53 23.90 -21.63
N GLY A 341 -14.72 23.34 -21.51
CA GLY A 341 -15.58 22.83 -22.58
C GLY A 341 -15.30 21.36 -22.94
N THR A 342 -15.96 20.42 -22.27
CA THR A 342 -15.88 18.96 -22.57
C THR A 342 -16.85 18.59 -23.70
N THR A 343 -16.66 19.18 -24.87
CA THR A 343 -17.52 18.95 -26.03
C THR A 343 -17.09 17.69 -26.81
N PRO A 344 -17.98 17.07 -27.62
CA PRO A 344 -17.63 15.92 -28.46
C PRO A 344 -16.38 16.12 -29.33
N ALA A 345 -16.18 17.31 -29.89
CA ALA A 345 -15.00 17.62 -30.71
C ALA A 345 -13.71 17.65 -29.89
N ALA A 346 -13.74 18.18 -28.66
CA ALA A 346 -12.59 18.17 -27.76
C ALA A 346 -12.29 16.73 -27.26
N ILE A 347 -13.32 15.95 -26.92
CA ILE A 347 -13.19 14.55 -26.52
C ILE A 347 -12.49 13.74 -27.62
N ASP A 348 -12.99 13.81 -28.86
CA ASP A 348 -12.42 13.06 -29.99
C ASP A 348 -10.98 13.46 -30.31
N THR A 349 -10.70 14.77 -30.32
CA THR A 349 -9.35 15.29 -30.58
C THR A 349 -8.38 14.81 -29.49
N CYS A 350 -8.76 14.95 -28.22
CA CYS A 350 -7.94 14.57 -27.08
C CYS A 350 -7.63 13.06 -27.06
N LEU A 351 -8.64 12.21 -27.27
CA LEU A 351 -8.44 10.77 -27.32
C LEU A 351 -7.59 10.34 -28.52
N SER A 352 -7.73 11.00 -29.67
CA SER A 352 -6.90 10.75 -30.85
C SER A 352 -5.43 11.16 -30.65
N VAL A 353 -5.16 12.15 -29.80
CA VAL A 353 -3.80 12.51 -29.37
C VAL A 353 -3.30 11.49 -28.35
N ALA A 354 -4.13 11.09 -27.39
CA ALA A 354 -3.76 10.09 -26.39
C ALA A 354 -3.38 8.74 -27.03
N ASP A 355 -4.12 8.30 -28.05
CA ASP A 355 -3.82 7.08 -28.82
C ASP A 355 -2.46 7.16 -29.53
N GLN A 356 -2.05 8.35 -29.99
CA GLN A 356 -0.74 8.56 -30.63
C GLN A 356 0.42 8.54 -29.62
N TYR A 357 0.23 9.09 -28.42
CA TYR A 357 1.31 9.29 -27.45
C TYR A 357 1.32 8.28 -26.30
N ASP A 358 0.39 7.33 -26.29
CA ASP A 358 0.22 6.30 -25.25
C ASP A 358 0.06 6.86 -23.82
N VAL A 359 -0.80 7.88 -23.68
CA VAL A 359 -1.10 8.52 -22.38
C VAL A 359 -2.55 8.33 -21.97
N GLN A 360 -2.86 8.44 -20.68
CA GLN A 360 -4.25 8.37 -20.22
C GLN A 360 -4.99 9.71 -20.43
N VAL A 361 -6.30 9.63 -20.65
CA VAL A 361 -7.20 10.79 -20.61
C VAL A 361 -8.13 10.64 -19.41
N ALA A 362 -8.07 11.61 -18.50
CA ALA A 362 -9.05 11.79 -17.45
C ALA A 362 -10.16 12.71 -17.95
N ILE A 363 -11.41 12.44 -17.59
CA ILE A 363 -12.56 13.25 -18.02
C ILE A 363 -13.49 13.60 -16.86
N HIS A 364 -13.87 14.88 -16.85
CA HIS A 364 -15.03 15.46 -16.19
C HIS A 364 -15.96 15.92 -17.32
N THR A 365 -17.14 15.30 -17.42
CA THR A 365 -18.05 15.46 -18.56
C THR A 365 -18.94 16.69 -18.44
N ASP A 366 -19.70 16.99 -19.48
CA ASP A 366 -20.58 18.15 -19.58
C ASP A 366 -21.81 17.99 -18.67
N THR A 367 -21.77 18.54 -17.45
CA THR A 367 -22.89 18.45 -16.49
C THR A 367 -24.16 19.08 -17.05
N LEU A 368 -23.99 20.18 -17.79
CA LEU A 368 -25.08 20.99 -18.33
C LEU A 368 -25.79 20.30 -19.49
N ASN A 369 -25.19 19.25 -20.06
CA ASN A 369 -25.64 18.64 -21.31
C ASN A 369 -25.71 19.65 -22.46
N GLU A 370 -24.83 20.65 -22.46
CA GLU A 370 -24.83 21.76 -23.42
C GLU A 370 -24.61 21.25 -24.86
N ALA A 371 -23.64 20.35 -25.04
CA ALA A 371 -23.30 19.82 -26.34
C ALA A 371 -23.97 18.48 -26.67
N GLY A 372 -24.66 17.87 -25.69
CA GLY A 372 -25.34 16.57 -25.80
C GLY A 372 -25.46 15.86 -24.46
N PHE A 373 -26.17 14.74 -24.45
CA PHE A 373 -26.32 13.91 -23.25
C PHE A 373 -25.17 12.90 -23.11
N VAL A 374 -25.19 12.08 -22.05
CA VAL A 374 -24.15 11.08 -21.79
C VAL A 374 -23.91 10.14 -22.98
N GLU A 375 -24.95 9.81 -23.77
CA GLU A 375 -24.81 8.99 -24.98
C GLU A 375 -23.95 9.64 -26.06
N ASP A 376 -23.99 10.97 -26.16
CA ASP A 376 -23.21 11.70 -27.16
C ASP A 376 -21.74 11.76 -26.74
N THR A 377 -21.46 11.89 -25.44
CA THR A 377 -20.12 11.69 -24.89
C THR A 377 -19.63 10.26 -25.09
N ILE A 378 -20.47 9.23 -24.87
CA ILE A 378 -20.12 7.82 -25.16
C ILE A 378 -19.77 7.64 -26.64
N LYS A 379 -20.57 8.20 -27.55
CA LYS A 379 -20.28 8.19 -28.99
C LYS A 379 -18.96 8.88 -29.31
N ALA A 380 -18.67 10.03 -28.69
CA ALA A 380 -17.43 10.76 -28.88
C ALA A 380 -16.20 9.99 -28.34
N ILE A 381 -16.35 9.24 -27.25
CA ILE A 381 -15.29 8.35 -26.74
C ILE A 381 -14.98 7.25 -27.77
N ALA A 382 -15.99 6.78 -28.51
CA ALA A 382 -15.85 5.84 -29.64
C ALA A 382 -15.11 4.54 -29.26
N GLY A 383 -15.37 4.02 -28.06
CA GLY A 383 -14.76 2.78 -27.56
C GLY A 383 -13.28 2.88 -27.17
N ARG A 384 -12.66 4.06 -27.24
CA ARG A 384 -11.28 4.29 -26.80
C ARG A 384 -11.19 4.32 -25.27
N THR A 385 -10.03 3.93 -24.73
CA THR A 385 -9.78 3.95 -23.29
C THR A 385 -9.91 5.35 -22.71
N ILE A 386 -10.66 5.49 -21.62
CA ILE A 386 -10.78 6.76 -20.90
C ILE A 386 -11.00 6.51 -19.41
N HIS A 387 -10.44 7.38 -18.57
CA HIS A 387 -10.64 7.37 -17.12
C HIS A 387 -11.68 8.43 -16.74
N THR A 388 -12.87 8.02 -16.33
CA THR A 388 -13.92 8.94 -15.87
C THR A 388 -13.70 9.25 -14.40
N TYR A 389 -13.49 10.53 -14.09
CA TYR A 389 -13.40 11.01 -12.71
C TYR A 389 -14.79 11.13 -12.09
N HIS A 390 -14.86 11.00 -10.76
CA HIS A 390 -16.07 11.13 -9.92
C HIS A 390 -17.34 10.68 -10.66
N THR A 391 -17.31 9.43 -11.14
CA THR A 391 -18.24 8.91 -12.15
C THR A 391 -19.69 8.89 -11.65
N GLU A 392 -19.91 8.94 -10.34
CA GLU A 392 -21.24 9.11 -9.74
C GLU A 392 -21.88 10.45 -10.10
N GLY A 393 -21.09 11.51 -10.21
CA GLY A 393 -21.50 12.81 -10.76
C GLY A 393 -21.63 13.98 -9.78
N ALA A 394 -21.55 13.80 -8.46
CA ALA A 394 -21.54 14.93 -7.52
C ALA A 394 -20.34 15.88 -7.75
N GLY A 395 -19.16 15.30 -7.98
CA GLY A 395 -17.95 16.02 -8.40
C GLY A 395 -18.04 16.63 -9.81
N GLY A 396 -19.03 16.20 -10.60
CA GLY A 396 -19.41 16.78 -11.89
C GLY A 396 -19.48 15.76 -13.02
N GLY A 397 -20.30 16.08 -14.01
CA GLY A 397 -20.61 15.25 -15.17
C GLY A 397 -22.11 15.21 -15.48
N HIS A 398 -22.45 14.75 -16.70
CA HIS A 398 -23.82 14.70 -17.23
C HIS A 398 -24.90 14.43 -16.16
N ALA A 399 -25.74 15.43 -15.90
CA ALA A 399 -26.81 15.30 -14.91
C ALA A 399 -28.07 14.69 -15.57
N PRO A 400 -28.72 13.68 -14.94
CA PRO A 400 -28.35 13.01 -13.69
C PRO A 400 -27.55 11.71 -13.87
N ASP A 401 -27.19 11.31 -15.09
CA ASP A 401 -26.96 9.91 -15.45
C ASP A 401 -25.54 9.56 -15.90
N ILE A 402 -24.54 10.41 -15.60
CA ILE A 402 -23.12 10.14 -15.85
C ILE A 402 -22.63 8.78 -15.32
N ILE A 403 -23.21 8.31 -14.21
CA ILE A 403 -22.91 7.02 -13.58
C ILE A 403 -23.04 5.82 -14.53
N ARG A 404 -23.79 5.97 -15.64
CA ARG A 404 -23.93 4.97 -16.69
C ARG A 404 -22.59 4.59 -17.34
N LEU A 405 -21.63 5.54 -17.41
CA LEU A 405 -20.30 5.27 -17.96
C LEU A 405 -19.56 4.16 -17.20
N ALA A 406 -19.90 3.89 -15.94
CA ALA A 406 -19.27 2.81 -15.18
C ALA A 406 -19.60 1.41 -15.73
N GLY A 407 -20.64 1.27 -16.56
CA GLY A 407 -21.00 0.03 -17.26
C GLY A 407 -20.22 -0.20 -18.55
N GLU A 408 -19.52 0.80 -19.08
CA GLU A 408 -18.81 0.71 -20.36
C GLU A 408 -17.50 -0.07 -20.25
N THR A 409 -17.17 -0.86 -21.27
CA THR A 409 -16.02 -1.79 -21.24
C THR A 409 -14.66 -1.10 -21.38
N ASN A 410 -14.63 0.05 -22.05
CA ASN A 410 -13.45 0.88 -22.30
C ASN A 410 -13.27 2.00 -21.27
N VAL A 411 -14.20 2.15 -20.33
CA VAL A 411 -14.14 3.16 -19.28
C VAL A 411 -13.51 2.58 -18.03
N ILE A 412 -12.61 3.37 -17.43
CA ILE A 412 -12.05 3.12 -16.10
C ILE A 412 -12.70 4.12 -15.13
N PRO A 413 -13.75 3.72 -14.39
CA PRO A 413 -14.48 4.63 -13.51
C PRO A 413 -13.80 4.79 -12.15
N SER A 414 -13.62 6.03 -11.73
CA SER A 414 -13.22 6.38 -10.37
C SER A 414 -14.25 7.21 -9.64
N SER A 415 -14.15 7.18 -8.31
CA SER A 415 -14.82 8.07 -7.39
C SER A 415 -13.84 9.04 -6.74
N THR A 416 -14.37 10.17 -6.28
CA THR A 416 -13.70 11.06 -5.36
C THR A 416 -14.24 10.84 -3.96
N ASN A 417 -13.50 11.26 -2.94
CA ASN A 417 -13.72 10.74 -1.60
C ASN A 417 -14.82 11.41 -0.74
N PRO A 418 -15.33 12.63 -1.00
CA PRO A 418 -16.32 13.20 -0.06
C PRO A 418 -17.67 12.49 -0.04
N THR A 419 -18.10 11.89 -1.15
CA THR A 419 -19.33 11.09 -1.18
C THR A 419 -19.17 9.74 -0.48
N ARG A 420 -17.95 9.39 -0.01
CA ARG A 420 -17.59 8.04 0.40
C ARG A 420 -17.51 7.90 1.92
N PRO A 421 -18.30 7.00 2.53
CA PRO A 421 -19.54 6.45 2.01
C PRO A 421 -20.71 7.44 2.11
N PHE A 422 -21.89 7.03 1.64
CA PHE A 422 -23.13 7.77 1.88
C PHE A 422 -23.45 7.81 3.37
N THR A 423 -23.48 9.00 3.96
CA THR A 423 -23.80 9.26 5.36
C THR A 423 -24.89 10.32 5.50
N VAL A 424 -25.43 10.46 6.70
CA VAL A 424 -26.54 11.39 6.98
C VAL A 424 -26.22 12.87 6.68
N ASN A 425 -24.94 13.27 6.70
CA ASN A 425 -24.53 14.65 6.40
C ASN A 425 -24.03 14.84 4.96
N THR A 426 -23.93 13.76 4.17
CA THR A 426 -23.30 13.83 2.85
C THR A 426 -24.01 14.84 1.94
N ILE A 427 -25.33 14.84 1.88
CA ILE A 427 -26.08 15.73 0.98
C ILE A 427 -25.90 17.21 1.34
N GLU A 428 -26.13 17.55 2.60
CA GLU A 428 -26.02 18.94 3.08
C GLU A 428 -24.61 19.49 2.89
N GLU A 429 -23.58 18.69 3.19
CA GLU A 429 -22.18 19.09 3.01
C GLU A 429 -21.83 19.38 1.54
N HIS A 430 -22.34 18.55 0.61
CA HIS A 430 -21.98 18.65 -0.80
C HIS A 430 -22.67 19.81 -1.50
N LEU A 431 -23.89 20.16 -1.09
CA LEU A 431 -24.59 21.30 -1.66
C LEU A 431 -23.80 22.59 -1.42
N ASP A 432 -23.40 22.86 -0.18
CA ASP A 432 -22.59 24.04 0.17
C ASP A 432 -21.21 24.01 -0.51
N MET A 433 -20.57 22.83 -0.54
CA MET A 433 -19.26 22.66 -1.18
C MET A 433 -19.30 22.96 -2.68
N LEU A 434 -20.34 22.48 -3.38
CA LEU A 434 -20.52 22.69 -4.81
C LEU A 434 -20.75 24.17 -5.11
N MET A 435 -21.62 24.82 -4.33
CA MET A 435 -21.89 26.27 -4.48
C MET A 435 -20.61 27.10 -4.37
N VAL A 436 -19.71 26.76 -3.44
CA VAL A 436 -18.42 27.44 -3.27
C VAL A 436 -17.44 27.13 -4.40
N CYS A 437 -17.27 25.85 -4.78
CA CYS A 437 -16.27 25.45 -5.78
C CYS A 437 -16.56 26.05 -7.17
N HIS A 438 -17.85 26.10 -7.54
CA HIS A 438 -18.29 26.60 -8.84
C HIS A 438 -18.67 28.09 -8.85
N HIS A 439 -18.42 28.80 -7.75
CA HIS A 439 -18.74 30.24 -7.60
C HIS A 439 -20.21 30.57 -7.90
N LEU A 440 -21.12 29.69 -7.49
CA LEU A 440 -22.56 29.84 -7.68
C LEU A 440 -23.16 30.78 -6.65
N ASP A 441 -24.28 31.44 -6.99
CA ASP A 441 -24.99 32.37 -6.13
C ASP A 441 -26.32 31.77 -5.66
N SER A 442 -26.46 31.59 -4.34
CA SER A 442 -27.69 31.04 -3.73
C SER A 442 -28.94 31.92 -3.93
N ARG A 443 -28.77 33.13 -4.44
CA ARG A 443 -29.85 34.06 -4.81
C ARG A 443 -30.32 33.87 -6.24
N ILE A 444 -29.60 33.12 -7.07
CA ILE A 444 -29.94 32.82 -8.46
C ILE A 444 -30.65 31.46 -8.50
N PRO A 445 -31.95 31.41 -8.87
CA PRO A 445 -32.71 30.15 -8.91
C PRO A 445 -32.10 29.10 -9.83
N GLU A 446 -31.50 29.50 -10.94
CA GLU A 446 -30.84 28.63 -11.90
C GLU A 446 -29.60 27.96 -11.30
N ASP A 447 -28.81 28.68 -10.49
CA ASP A 447 -27.63 28.16 -9.81
C ASP A 447 -28.01 27.13 -8.73
N VAL A 448 -29.08 27.40 -7.99
CA VAL A 448 -29.63 26.45 -6.98
C VAL A 448 -30.17 25.20 -7.68
N ALA A 449 -30.91 25.35 -8.79
CA ALA A 449 -31.42 24.23 -9.56
C ALA A 449 -30.29 23.39 -10.17
N PHE A 450 -29.21 24.02 -10.64
CA PHE A 450 -28.01 23.32 -11.11
C PHE A 450 -27.36 22.51 -9.98
N ALA A 451 -27.15 23.11 -8.81
CA ALA A 451 -26.57 22.42 -7.66
C ALA A 451 -27.43 21.23 -7.18
N ASP A 452 -28.76 21.43 -7.09
CA ASP A 452 -29.74 20.38 -6.72
C ASP A 452 -29.75 19.22 -7.73
N SER A 453 -29.67 19.52 -9.02
CA SER A 453 -29.60 18.48 -10.07
C SER A 453 -28.32 17.61 -9.97
N ARG A 454 -27.28 18.12 -9.30
CA ARG A 454 -25.96 17.50 -9.24
C ARG A 454 -25.70 16.69 -7.97
N ILE A 455 -26.29 17.09 -6.84
CA ILE A 455 -26.16 16.39 -5.55
C ILE A 455 -27.37 15.49 -5.33
N ARG A 456 -27.22 14.21 -5.67
CA ARG A 456 -28.34 13.26 -5.71
C ARG A 456 -28.12 12.11 -4.73
N PRO A 457 -28.97 11.94 -3.70
CA PRO A 457 -28.82 10.83 -2.76
C PRO A 457 -28.93 9.46 -3.43
N GLU A 458 -29.71 9.33 -4.50
CA GLU A 458 -29.92 8.08 -5.23
C GLU A 458 -28.64 7.58 -5.90
N THR A 459 -27.92 8.46 -6.62
CA THR A 459 -26.68 8.08 -7.29
C THR A 459 -25.52 7.93 -6.30
N ILE A 460 -25.45 8.72 -5.23
CA ILE A 460 -24.47 8.57 -4.13
C ILE A 460 -24.66 7.22 -3.41
N ALA A 461 -25.92 6.83 -3.14
CA ALA A 461 -26.25 5.53 -2.57
C ALA A 461 -25.91 4.37 -3.52
N ALA A 462 -26.15 4.55 -4.83
CA ALA A 462 -25.78 3.57 -5.84
C ALA A 462 -24.26 3.41 -5.95
N GLU A 463 -23.49 4.50 -5.87
CA GLU A 463 -22.03 4.50 -5.92
C GLU A 463 -21.41 3.61 -4.82
N ASP A 464 -21.97 3.63 -3.60
CA ASP A 464 -21.55 2.73 -2.51
C ASP A 464 -21.65 1.25 -2.91
N VAL A 465 -22.80 0.87 -3.47
CA VAL A 465 -23.06 -0.51 -3.91
C VAL A 465 -22.20 -0.88 -5.13
N LEU A 466 -22.03 0.04 -6.08
CA LEU A 466 -21.23 -0.18 -7.28
C LEU A 466 -19.74 -0.33 -6.97
N HIS A 467 -19.23 0.32 -5.91
CA HIS A 467 -17.89 0.02 -5.38
C HIS A 467 -17.79 -1.41 -4.87
N ASP A 468 -18.77 -1.86 -4.08
CA ASP A 468 -18.78 -3.19 -3.46
C ASP A 468 -18.94 -4.30 -4.50
N LEU A 469 -19.66 -4.02 -5.60
CA LEU A 469 -19.81 -4.92 -6.76
C LEU A 469 -18.59 -4.94 -7.69
N GLY A 470 -17.59 -4.08 -7.47
CA GLY A 470 -16.43 -3.97 -8.35
C GLY A 470 -16.75 -3.34 -9.71
N VAL A 471 -17.78 -2.50 -9.77
CA VAL A 471 -18.13 -1.69 -10.95
C VAL A 471 -17.37 -0.37 -10.92
N PHE A 472 -17.09 0.20 -9.75
CA PHE A 472 -16.13 1.32 -9.65
C PHE A 472 -14.74 0.78 -9.33
N SER A 473 -13.73 1.26 -10.06
CA SER A 473 -12.39 0.65 -10.06
C SER A 473 -11.37 1.39 -9.22
N ILE A 474 -11.56 2.69 -9.00
CA ILE A 474 -10.59 3.57 -8.34
C ILE A 474 -11.29 4.48 -7.33
N ILE A 475 -10.62 4.77 -6.21
CA ILE A 475 -10.98 5.86 -5.29
C ILE A 475 -9.81 6.86 -5.27
N SER A 476 -10.14 8.14 -5.38
CA SER A 476 -9.21 9.26 -5.45
C SER A 476 -9.67 10.39 -4.53
N SER A 477 -8.87 11.46 -4.34
CA SER A 477 -9.29 12.56 -3.48
C SER A 477 -10.21 13.56 -4.15
N ASP A 478 -9.72 14.26 -5.18
CA ASP A 478 -10.17 15.60 -5.64
C ASP A 478 -9.62 16.76 -4.80
N SER A 479 -8.32 16.70 -4.50
CA SER A 479 -7.71 17.41 -3.38
C SER A 479 -7.95 18.93 -3.34
N GLN A 480 -8.69 19.42 -2.33
CA GLN A 480 -9.12 20.83 -2.16
C GLN A 480 -10.05 21.37 -3.26
N ALA A 481 -10.56 20.53 -4.15
CA ALA A 481 -11.47 20.90 -5.24
C ALA A 481 -12.68 19.95 -5.26
N MET A 482 -13.40 19.86 -4.14
CA MET A 482 -14.40 18.82 -3.85
C MET A 482 -13.81 17.48 -3.36
N GLY A 483 -12.71 17.53 -2.61
CA GLY A 483 -12.02 16.32 -2.15
C GLY A 483 -10.97 16.54 -1.06
N ARG A 484 -10.59 15.45 -0.39
CA ARG A 484 -9.71 15.48 0.80
C ARG A 484 -8.48 14.61 0.61
N VAL A 485 -7.30 15.21 0.39
CA VAL A 485 -6.08 14.46 0.06
C VAL A 485 -5.65 13.41 1.10
N GLY A 486 -5.93 13.66 2.38
CA GLY A 486 -5.55 12.76 3.49
C GLY A 486 -6.52 11.61 3.74
N GLU A 487 -7.60 11.49 2.97
CA GLU A 487 -8.70 10.56 3.29
C GLU A 487 -8.98 9.51 2.21
N VAL A 488 -8.16 9.40 1.16
CA VAL A 488 -8.34 8.38 0.09
C VAL A 488 -8.40 6.96 0.66
N ILE A 489 -7.39 6.59 1.47
CA ILE A 489 -7.31 5.29 2.12
C ILE A 489 -8.43 5.16 3.17
N LEU A 490 -8.63 6.20 3.97
CA LEU A 490 -9.65 6.26 5.02
C LEU A 490 -11.06 5.94 4.48
N ARG A 491 -11.49 6.67 3.45
CA ARG A 491 -12.82 6.54 2.86
C ARG A 491 -13.02 5.23 2.14
N THR A 492 -11.96 4.67 1.54
CA THR A 492 -12.00 3.33 0.95
C THR A 492 -12.47 2.30 1.98
N TRP A 493 -11.87 2.31 3.17
CA TRP A 493 -12.18 1.33 4.22
C TRP A 493 -13.49 1.60 4.93
N GLN A 494 -13.90 2.87 5.08
CA GLN A 494 -15.24 3.21 5.57
C GLN A 494 -16.35 2.73 4.63
N THR A 495 -16.16 2.83 3.31
CA THR A 495 -17.12 2.28 2.34
C THR A 495 -17.19 0.77 2.42
N ALA A 496 -16.05 0.07 2.48
CA ALA A 496 -16.04 -1.39 2.64
C ALA A 496 -16.74 -1.85 3.93
N ASP A 497 -16.52 -1.16 5.05
CA ASP A 497 -17.17 -1.43 6.33
C ASP A 497 -18.69 -1.22 6.26
N LYS A 498 -19.15 -0.07 5.71
CA LYS A 498 -20.58 0.20 5.55
C LYS A 498 -21.26 -0.87 4.70
N MET A 499 -20.63 -1.24 3.58
CA MET A 499 -21.18 -2.23 2.66
C MET A 499 -21.24 -3.62 3.30
N LYS A 500 -20.24 -4.01 4.10
CA LYS A 500 -20.33 -5.21 4.92
C LYS A 500 -21.53 -5.17 5.87
N LYS A 501 -21.71 -4.06 6.62
CA LYS A 501 -22.79 -3.93 7.61
C LYS A 501 -24.18 -4.03 6.99
N GLN A 502 -24.37 -3.43 5.82
CA GLN A 502 -25.69 -3.37 5.17
C GLN A 502 -25.97 -4.55 4.24
N ARG A 503 -24.93 -5.15 3.63
CA ARG A 503 -25.09 -6.18 2.59
C ARG A 503 -24.53 -7.55 2.97
N GLY A 504 -23.80 -7.64 4.08
CA GLY A 504 -23.16 -8.88 4.55
C GLY A 504 -21.85 -9.20 3.80
N ALA A 505 -21.45 -10.48 3.86
CA ALA A 505 -20.29 -10.98 3.14
C ALA A 505 -20.52 -10.95 1.62
N LEU A 506 -19.45 -10.70 0.83
CA LEU A 506 -19.53 -10.82 -0.61
C LEU A 506 -19.71 -12.31 -1.01
N PRO A 507 -20.38 -12.61 -2.15
CA PRO A 507 -20.53 -13.97 -2.65
C PRO A 507 -19.21 -14.71 -2.88
N GLU A 508 -18.13 -13.97 -3.18
CA GLU A 508 -16.79 -14.51 -3.42
C GLU A 508 -16.00 -14.83 -2.14
N GLU A 509 -16.48 -14.42 -0.95
CA GLU A 509 -15.79 -14.70 0.31
C GLU A 509 -15.77 -16.20 0.63
N GLN A 510 -14.64 -16.65 1.20
CA GLN A 510 -14.46 -18.04 1.60
C GLN A 510 -14.10 -18.10 3.08
N GLY A 511 -14.96 -18.75 3.87
CA GLY A 511 -14.83 -18.83 5.32
C GLY A 511 -15.37 -17.58 6.02
N GLU A 512 -14.99 -17.41 7.29
CA GLU A 512 -15.46 -16.31 8.13
C GLU A 512 -14.43 -15.16 8.14
N ASN A 513 -14.17 -14.58 6.98
CA ASN A 513 -13.28 -13.44 6.77
C ASN A 513 -13.83 -12.53 5.64
N ASP A 514 -13.15 -11.41 5.40
CA ASP A 514 -13.47 -10.42 4.37
C ASP A 514 -12.31 -10.24 3.38
N ASN A 515 -11.56 -11.31 3.10
CA ASN A 515 -10.34 -11.25 2.30
C ASN A 515 -10.61 -10.73 0.90
N PHE A 516 -11.67 -11.21 0.25
CA PHE A 516 -11.96 -10.82 -1.11
C PHE A 516 -12.38 -9.34 -1.18
N ARG A 517 -13.23 -8.88 -0.25
CA ARG A 517 -13.57 -7.45 -0.11
C ARG A 517 -12.33 -6.63 0.18
N ALA A 518 -11.45 -7.06 1.10
CA ALA A 518 -10.22 -6.33 1.40
C ALA A 518 -9.29 -6.21 0.17
N LYS A 519 -9.13 -7.28 -0.61
CA LYS A 519 -8.38 -7.28 -1.87
C LYS A 519 -9.03 -6.39 -2.93
N ARG A 520 -10.36 -6.43 -3.06
CA ARG A 520 -11.13 -5.57 -3.98
C ARG A 520 -10.92 -4.11 -3.67
N TYR A 521 -10.96 -3.73 -2.39
CA TYR A 521 -10.88 -2.34 -1.96
C TYR A 521 -9.46 -1.79 -1.90
N VAL A 522 -8.45 -2.57 -1.46
CA VAL A 522 -7.05 -2.10 -1.50
C VAL A 522 -6.62 -1.80 -2.94
N ALA A 523 -7.08 -2.60 -3.92
CA ALA A 523 -6.77 -2.38 -5.33
C ALA A 523 -7.24 -1.02 -5.87
N LYS A 524 -8.29 -0.43 -5.27
CA LYS A 524 -8.89 0.85 -5.71
C LYS A 524 -7.98 2.05 -5.52
N TYR A 525 -7.05 1.99 -4.57
CA TYR A 525 -6.08 3.07 -4.32
C TYR A 525 -4.62 2.63 -4.50
N THR A 526 -4.35 1.38 -4.90
CA THR A 526 -2.99 0.89 -5.17
C THR A 526 -2.80 0.53 -6.64
N ILE A 527 -3.18 -0.67 -7.07
CA ILE A 527 -2.81 -1.21 -8.37
C ILE A 527 -3.67 -0.65 -9.51
N ASN A 528 -4.97 -0.41 -9.30
CA ASN A 528 -5.85 0.09 -10.37
C ASN A 528 -5.49 1.52 -10.80
N PRO A 529 -5.22 2.47 -9.88
CA PRO A 529 -4.67 3.77 -10.27
C PRO A 529 -3.36 3.66 -11.06
N ALA A 530 -2.49 2.71 -10.67
CA ALA A 530 -1.21 2.50 -11.35
C ALA A 530 -1.40 1.94 -12.78
N ILE A 531 -2.33 1.01 -12.98
CA ILE A 531 -2.67 0.46 -14.30
C ILE A 531 -3.27 1.57 -15.17
N ALA A 532 -4.26 2.30 -14.63
CA ALA A 532 -4.96 3.34 -15.36
C ALA A 532 -4.03 4.43 -15.92
N HIS A 533 -2.95 4.77 -15.21
CA HIS A 533 -1.99 5.79 -15.62
C HIS A 533 -0.63 5.23 -16.08
N GLY A 534 -0.56 3.95 -16.41
CA GLY A 534 0.60 3.38 -17.10
C GLY A 534 1.89 3.31 -16.27
N ILE A 535 1.77 3.18 -14.94
CA ILE A 535 2.89 3.11 -13.98
C ILE A 535 2.93 1.81 -13.17
N SER A 536 2.06 0.83 -13.47
CA SER A 536 1.90 -0.42 -12.71
C SER A 536 3.13 -1.33 -12.72
N GLU A 537 4.07 -1.15 -13.65
CA GLU A 537 5.36 -1.85 -13.63
C GLU A 537 6.26 -1.35 -12.49
N TYR A 538 6.10 -0.09 -12.07
CA TYR A 538 7.01 0.56 -11.14
C TYR A 538 6.47 0.57 -9.71
N VAL A 539 5.15 0.75 -9.53
CA VAL A 539 4.50 0.94 -8.23
C VAL A 539 3.10 0.29 -8.18
N GLY A 540 2.39 0.44 -7.07
CA GLY A 540 0.96 0.08 -6.95
C GLY A 540 0.69 -1.27 -6.28
N SER A 541 1.72 -2.01 -5.86
CA SER A 541 1.58 -3.29 -5.14
C SER A 541 2.89 -3.70 -4.47
N VAL A 542 2.80 -4.61 -3.52
CA VAL A 542 3.93 -5.24 -2.83
C VAL A 542 4.37 -6.44 -3.65
N GLU A 543 5.12 -6.19 -4.72
CA GLU A 543 5.58 -7.21 -5.66
C GLU A 543 7.08 -7.06 -5.98
N LYS A 544 7.74 -8.19 -6.25
CA LYS A 544 9.16 -8.21 -6.66
C LYS A 544 9.36 -7.36 -7.91
N GLY A 545 10.43 -6.56 -7.92
CA GLY A 545 10.83 -5.66 -9.01
C GLY A 545 10.30 -4.23 -8.82
N LYS A 546 9.21 -4.04 -8.09
CA LYS A 546 8.61 -2.71 -7.90
C LYS A 546 9.41 -1.85 -6.92
N TRP A 547 9.24 -0.54 -7.03
CA TRP A 547 9.79 0.44 -6.11
C TRP A 547 9.26 0.18 -4.70
N ALA A 548 10.14 0.20 -3.70
CA ALA A 548 9.78 -0.13 -2.32
C ALA A 548 9.09 1.05 -1.62
N ASP A 549 7.92 1.41 -2.14
CA ASP A 549 6.97 2.34 -1.55
C ASP A 549 5.97 1.55 -0.70
N LEU A 550 6.25 1.51 0.60
CA LEU A 550 5.58 0.63 1.55
C LEU A 550 5.09 1.42 2.75
N VAL A 551 3.95 1.02 3.29
CA VAL A 551 3.36 1.65 4.48
C VAL A 551 3.15 0.60 5.54
N LEU A 552 3.62 0.89 6.76
CA LEU A 552 3.47 0.01 7.91
C LEU A 552 2.40 0.56 8.85
N TRP A 553 1.48 -0.32 9.24
CA TRP A 553 0.32 0.01 10.04
C TRP A 553 0.27 -0.85 11.29
N LYS A 554 0.03 -0.24 12.44
CA LYS A 554 -0.52 -0.99 13.58
C LYS A 554 -1.94 -1.43 13.19
N PRO A 555 -2.35 -2.69 13.40
CA PRO A 555 -3.69 -3.15 13.06
C PRO A 555 -4.80 -2.24 13.63
N ALA A 556 -4.61 -1.72 14.85
CA ALA A 556 -5.54 -0.81 15.50
C ALA A 556 -5.68 0.57 14.83
N PHE A 557 -4.71 0.99 14.00
CA PHE A 557 -4.71 2.28 13.28
C PHE A 557 -4.72 2.10 11.75
N PHE A 558 -4.95 0.88 11.28
CA PHE A 558 -4.92 0.54 9.86
C PHE A 558 -5.87 1.44 9.05
N GLY A 559 -5.36 2.02 7.98
CA GLY A 559 -6.10 2.91 7.09
C GLY A 559 -6.42 4.30 7.67
N VAL A 560 -5.98 4.59 8.92
CA VAL A 560 -6.20 5.88 9.58
C VAL A 560 -4.91 6.69 9.68
N LYS A 561 -3.92 6.14 10.41
CA LYS A 561 -2.64 6.80 10.69
C LYS A 561 -1.51 5.77 10.62
N PRO A 562 -0.63 5.83 9.62
CA PRO A 562 0.47 4.88 9.47
C PRO A 562 1.53 5.09 10.55
N GLU A 563 2.26 4.01 10.88
CA GLU A 563 3.43 4.08 11.75
C GLU A 563 4.65 4.58 10.96
N LEU A 564 4.86 4.03 9.77
CA LEU A 564 5.97 4.36 8.87
C LEU A 564 5.47 4.44 7.42
N VAL A 565 6.05 5.36 6.65
CA VAL A 565 5.92 5.42 5.19
C VAL A 565 7.32 5.42 4.58
N LEU A 566 7.60 4.43 3.74
CA LEU A 566 8.84 4.28 3.02
C LEU A 566 8.68 4.81 1.59
N LYS A 567 9.72 5.47 1.10
CA LYS A 567 9.91 5.83 -0.30
C LYS A 567 11.18 5.18 -0.82
N GLY A 568 11.07 4.35 -1.86
CA GLY A 568 12.22 3.64 -2.43
C GLY A 568 13.06 2.93 -1.37
N GLY A 569 12.41 2.27 -0.41
CA GLY A 569 13.08 1.50 0.64
C GLY A 569 13.66 2.32 1.78
N PHE A 570 13.41 3.63 1.86
CA PHE A 570 13.94 4.50 2.92
C PHE A 570 12.82 5.31 3.59
N ILE A 571 12.89 5.49 4.92
CA ILE A 571 11.78 6.05 5.70
C ILE A 571 11.65 7.55 5.41
N ALA A 572 10.51 7.94 4.84
CA ALA A 572 10.16 9.33 4.51
C ALA A 572 9.25 9.97 5.57
N TYR A 573 8.42 9.17 6.23
CA TYR A 573 7.53 9.65 7.29
C TYR A 573 7.38 8.62 8.40
N ALA A 574 7.26 9.06 9.65
CA ALA A 574 7.07 8.18 10.79
C ALA A 574 6.30 8.85 11.93
N ALA A 575 5.51 8.06 12.67
CA ALA A 575 4.96 8.45 13.97
C ALA A 575 6.09 8.53 15.00
N MET A 576 6.42 9.74 15.46
CA MET A 576 7.61 10.01 16.26
C MET A 576 7.33 10.96 17.43
N GLY A 577 7.84 10.56 18.60
CA GLY A 577 7.74 11.29 19.86
C GLY A 577 8.57 12.57 19.93
N ASP A 578 8.87 12.98 21.16
CA ASP A 578 9.76 14.11 21.46
C ASP A 578 11.20 13.81 20.97
N PRO A 579 11.78 14.64 20.06
CA PRO A 579 13.16 14.48 19.60
C PRO A 579 14.23 14.59 20.70
N ASN A 580 13.91 15.20 21.85
CA ASN A 580 14.83 15.32 22.98
C ASN A 580 14.69 14.19 24.01
N ALA A 581 13.74 13.26 23.82
CA ALA A 581 13.54 12.16 24.75
C ALA A 581 14.66 11.11 24.68
N SER A 582 14.78 10.28 25.72
CA SER A 582 15.76 9.19 25.79
C SER A 582 15.47 8.01 24.84
N ILE A 583 14.24 7.93 24.34
CA ILE A 583 13.71 6.91 23.42
C ILE A 583 12.66 7.58 22.51
N PRO A 584 12.26 6.98 21.37
CA PRO A 584 11.43 7.68 20.37
C PRO A 584 9.92 7.72 20.63
N THR A 585 9.42 7.04 21.68
CA THR A 585 7.99 6.86 21.98
C THR A 585 7.35 7.84 22.99
N PRO A 586 8.08 8.62 23.80
CA PRO A 586 7.49 9.62 24.69
C PRO A 586 6.75 10.72 23.92
N GLN A 587 5.67 11.19 24.53
CA GLN A 587 4.81 12.22 23.94
C GLN A 587 5.53 13.58 23.80
N PRO A 588 5.11 14.42 22.83
CA PRO A 588 4.03 14.21 21.88
C PRO A 588 4.45 13.37 20.66
N VAL A 589 3.75 12.25 20.46
CA VAL A 589 3.88 11.43 19.25
C VAL A 589 3.01 12.05 18.17
N MET A 590 3.65 12.50 17.09
CA MET A 590 2.99 13.01 15.90
C MET A 590 3.74 12.48 14.68
N GLY A 591 3.09 12.48 13.53
CA GLY A 591 3.80 12.08 12.33
C GLY A 591 4.75 13.19 11.85
N ARG A 592 5.97 12.80 11.46
CA ARG A 592 7.08 13.71 11.15
C ARG A 592 7.80 13.27 9.88
N PRO A 593 8.33 14.21 9.08
CA PRO A 593 9.23 13.88 7.97
C PRO A 593 10.54 13.29 8.50
N MET A 594 11.00 12.21 7.87
CA MET A 594 12.22 11.47 8.19
C MET A 594 13.32 11.70 7.15
N PHE A 595 14.46 11.04 7.29
CA PHE A 595 15.66 11.31 6.47
C PHE A 595 15.44 11.17 4.95
N ALA A 596 14.53 10.30 4.48
CA ALA A 596 14.22 10.21 3.06
C ALA A 596 13.50 11.45 2.51
N SER A 597 13.05 12.36 3.38
CA SER A 597 12.37 13.62 3.01
C SER A 597 13.30 14.82 2.84
N PHE A 598 14.61 14.64 3.02
CA PHE A 598 15.57 15.73 3.01
C PHE A 598 16.70 15.54 2.01
N GLY A 599 17.26 16.66 1.55
CA GLY A 599 18.43 16.71 0.67
C GLY A 599 18.26 15.89 -0.60
N LEU A 600 19.32 15.19 -1.00
CA LEU A 600 19.31 14.34 -2.20
C LEU A 600 18.54 13.02 -1.99
N ALA A 601 18.21 12.65 -0.75
CA ALA A 601 17.45 11.44 -0.47
C ALA A 601 16.01 11.57 -1.01
N ALA A 602 15.35 12.72 -0.81
CA ALA A 602 14.02 12.99 -1.36
C ALA A 602 13.96 12.80 -2.89
N LYS A 603 15.07 13.10 -3.55
CA LYS A 603 15.22 13.00 -5.01
C LYS A 603 15.52 11.57 -5.45
N SER A 604 16.55 10.96 -4.88
CA SER A 604 17.00 9.62 -5.27
C SER A 604 16.04 8.50 -4.88
N ARG A 605 15.08 8.76 -3.96
CA ARG A 605 14.09 7.78 -3.45
C ARG A 605 12.67 7.97 -4.02
N SER A 606 12.49 8.91 -4.94
CA SER A 606 11.20 9.22 -5.56
C SER A 606 11.30 9.22 -7.08
N ILE A 607 10.15 9.10 -7.74
CA ILE A 607 10.03 9.04 -9.18
C ILE A 607 9.23 10.23 -9.72
N THR A 608 9.69 10.87 -10.78
CA THR A 608 8.86 11.77 -11.58
C THR A 608 8.43 11.03 -12.84
N PHE A 609 7.14 10.93 -13.09
CA PHE A 609 6.60 10.32 -14.30
C PHE A 609 6.43 11.38 -15.40
N VAL A 610 6.78 11.01 -16.63
CA VAL A 610 6.58 11.83 -17.84
C VAL A 610 6.03 10.94 -18.98
N SER A 611 5.57 11.53 -20.08
CA SER A 611 5.23 10.76 -21.28
C SER A 611 6.46 10.06 -21.87
N THR A 612 6.25 8.98 -22.61
CA THR A 612 7.33 8.34 -23.38
C THR A 612 8.00 9.35 -24.33
N SER A 613 7.21 10.19 -25.00
CA SER A 613 7.73 11.23 -25.90
C SER A 613 8.66 12.23 -25.19
N ALA A 614 8.28 12.74 -24.01
CA ALA A 614 9.13 13.67 -23.25
C ALA A 614 10.38 12.99 -22.67
N PHE A 615 10.27 11.71 -22.29
CA PHE A 615 11.40 10.92 -21.82
C PHE A 615 12.43 10.72 -22.93
N GLU A 616 12.00 10.31 -24.13
CA GLU A 616 12.86 10.12 -25.31
C GLU A 616 13.45 11.43 -25.82
N ALA A 617 12.72 12.54 -25.72
CA ALA A 617 13.24 13.88 -25.99
C ALA A 617 14.20 14.41 -24.92
N ALA A 618 14.51 13.62 -23.89
CA ALA A 618 15.40 13.96 -22.79
C ALA A 618 15.01 15.26 -22.04
N VAL A 619 13.71 15.55 -21.91
CA VAL A 619 13.22 16.77 -21.20
C VAL A 619 13.78 16.83 -19.77
N HIS A 620 13.91 15.69 -19.11
CA HIS A 620 14.51 15.59 -17.78
C HIS A 620 15.99 16.01 -17.72
N GLU A 621 16.76 15.75 -18.78
CA GLU A 621 18.15 16.23 -18.89
C GLU A 621 18.18 17.73 -19.20
N GLN A 622 17.29 18.21 -20.08
CA GLN A 622 17.17 19.64 -20.41
C GLN A 622 16.79 20.49 -19.20
N LEU A 623 15.97 19.97 -18.30
CA LEU A 623 15.58 20.60 -17.03
C LEU A 623 16.51 20.24 -15.86
N GLU A 624 17.56 19.45 -16.12
CA GLU A 624 18.53 18.97 -15.13
C GLU A 624 17.93 18.29 -13.88
N LEU A 625 16.78 17.62 -14.03
CA LEU A 625 16.07 16.94 -12.93
C LEU A 625 16.97 15.87 -12.29
N LYS A 626 16.95 15.74 -10.96
CA LYS A 626 17.79 14.77 -10.23
C LYS A 626 16.99 13.60 -9.67
N LYS A 627 15.66 13.68 -9.62
CA LYS A 627 14.80 12.52 -9.38
C LYS A 627 14.98 11.47 -10.47
N LYS A 628 14.68 10.22 -10.14
CA LYS A 628 14.52 9.19 -11.16
C LYS A 628 13.32 9.57 -12.02
N VAL A 629 13.52 9.74 -13.33
CA VAL A 629 12.42 10.02 -14.26
C VAL A 629 12.09 8.74 -15.01
N LEU A 630 10.80 8.40 -15.10
CA LEU A 630 10.34 7.19 -15.79
C LEU A 630 9.16 7.50 -16.72
N PRO A 631 9.08 6.88 -17.91
CA PRO A 631 7.97 7.08 -18.82
C PRO A 631 6.74 6.25 -18.40
N VAL A 632 5.55 6.84 -18.59
CA VAL A 632 4.28 6.09 -18.58
C VAL A 632 4.11 5.30 -19.88
N LYS A 633 3.45 4.13 -19.79
CA LYS A 633 3.22 3.23 -20.94
C LYS A 633 1.98 2.35 -20.75
N ASN A 634 1.49 1.78 -21.85
CA ASN A 634 0.35 0.87 -21.92
C ASN A 634 -0.97 1.50 -21.40
N CYS A 635 -1.21 2.78 -21.71
CA CYS A 635 -2.41 3.49 -21.28
C CYS A 635 -3.61 3.27 -22.21
N ARG A 636 -3.37 2.87 -23.47
CA ARG A 636 -4.42 2.83 -24.53
C ARG A 636 -4.97 1.44 -24.84
N ASN A 637 -4.30 0.39 -24.36
CA ASN A 637 -4.67 -1.01 -24.59
C ASN A 637 -5.34 -1.65 -23.36
N ILE A 638 -5.87 -0.83 -22.46
CA ILE A 638 -6.53 -1.24 -21.22
C ILE A 638 -7.99 -0.81 -21.22
N GLY A 639 -8.82 -1.48 -20.44
CA GLY A 639 -10.19 -1.09 -20.16
C GLY A 639 -10.64 -1.63 -18.82
N LYS A 640 -11.95 -1.72 -18.63
CA LYS A 640 -12.54 -2.16 -17.37
C LYS A 640 -12.09 -3.56 -16.96
N LYS A 641 -11.92 -4.46 -17.93
CA LYS A 641 -11.45 -5.85 -17.73
C LYS A 641 -10.08 -5.95 -17.03
N ASP A 642 -9.25 -4.91 -17.17
CA ASP A 642 -7.87 -4.89 -16.67
C ASP A 642 -7.81 -4.33 -15.23
N MET A 643 -8.93 -3.84 -14.69
CA MET A 643 -9.04 -3.35 -13.33
C MET A 643 -9.17 -4.52 -12.35
N ILE A 644 -8.11 -4.77 -11.58
CA ILE A 644 -7.98 -5.90 -10.68
C ILE A 644 -9.10 -5.87 -9.64
N HIS A 645 -9.83 -6.99 -9.54
CA HIS A 645 -11.01 -7.21 -8.69
C HIS A 645 -12.20 -6.26 -8.91
N ASN A 646 -12.09 -5.34 -9.86
CA ASN A 646 -13.06 -4.26 -10.08
C ASN A 646 -13.34 -4.06 -11.57
N HIS A 647 -13.71 -5.15 -12.24
CA HIS A 647 -13.87 -5.22 -13.70
C HIS A 647 -15.32 -5.44 -14.16
N ALA A 648 -16.30 -5.27 -13.28
CA ALA A 648 -17.70 -5.53 -13.63
C ALA A 648 -18.22 -4.45 -14.60
N THR A 649 -18.96 -4.88 -15.63
CA THR A 649 -19.57 -4.01 -16.67
C THR A 649 -21.07 -4.31 -16.80
N PRO A 650 -21.87 -4.11 -15.73
CA PRO A 650 -23.31 -4.35 -15.80
C PRO A 650 -24.01 -3.26 -16.62
N ARG A 651 -25.26 -3.52 -17.03
CA ARG A 651 -26.11 -2.48 -17.61
C ARG A 651 -26.60 -1.57 -16.49
N ILE A 652 -26.24 -0.28 -16.57
CA ILE A 652 -26.68 0.74 -15.63
C ILE A 652 -27.73 1.63 -16.31
N GLU A 653 -28.84 1.85 -15.62
CA GLU A 653 -29.92 2.74 -16.05
C GLU A 653 -30.22 3.73 -14.93
N VAL A 654 -30.52 4.98 -15.29
CA VAL A 654 -30.91 6.02 -14.33
C VAL A 654 -32.24 6.58 -14.78
N ASN A 655 -33.20 6.67 -13.87
CA ASN A 655 -34.47 7.31 -14.17
C ASN A 655 -34.26 8.84 -14.26
N PRO A 656 -34.65 9.50 -15.38
CA PRO A 656 -34.41 10.93 -15.57
C PRO A 656 -35.23 11.84 -14.64
N GLU A 657 -36.30 11.33 -14.04
CA GLU A 657 -37.17 12.10 -13.14
C GLU A 657 -36.92 11.78 -11.66
N THR A 658 -36.70 10.50 -11.33
CA THR A 658 -36.55 10.06 -9.94
C THR A 658 -35.10 9.76 -9.52
N TYR A 659 -34.17 9.79 -10.48
CA TYR A 659 -32.74 9.47 -10.30
C TYR A 659 -32.45 8.05 -9.78
N GLU A 660 -33.48 7.19 -9.69
CA GLU A 660 -33.34 5.78 -9.33
C GLU A 660 -32.33 5.09 -10.26
N VAL A 661 -31.31 4.48 -9.66
CA VAL A 661 -30.29 3.73 -10.39
C VAL A 661 -30.66 2.25 -10.39
N LYS A 662 -30.68 1.65 -11.58
CA LYS A 662 -30.86 0.21 -11.77
C LYS A 662 -29.61 -0.44 -12.36
N VAL A 663 -29.27 -1.61 -11.85
CA VAL A 663 -28.18 -2.46 -12.34
C VAL A 663 -28.79 -3.78 -12.81
N ASP A 664 -28.65 -4.06 -14.10
CA ASP A 664 -29.28 -5.21 -14.77
C ASP A 664 -30.78 -5.32 -14.48
N GLY A 665 -31.46 -4.16 -14.46
CA GLY A 665 -32.90 -4.03 -14.19
C GLY A 665 -33.30 -4.00 -12.71
N ASN A 666 -32.37 -4.22 -11.77
CA ASN A 666 -32.64 -4.23 -10.33
C ASN A 666 -32.29 -2.89 -9.70
N LEU A 667 -33.18 -2.33 -8.87
CA LEU A 667 -32.89 -1.12 -8.11
C LEU A 667 -31.66 -1.33 -7.21
N VAL A 668 -30.70 -0.41 -7.29
CA VAL A 668 -29.49 -0.41 -6.48
C VAL A 668 -29.48 0.83 -5.60
N THR A 669 -29.59 0.61 -4.30
CA THR A 669 -29.63 1.67 -3.29
C THR A 669 -29.08 1.14 -1.96
N CYS A 670 -28.79 2.06 -1.02
CA CYS A 670 -28.45 1.75 0.35
C CYS A 670 -28.79 2.94 1.26
N GLU A 671 -29.05 2.65 2.54
CA GLU A 671 -29.35 3.71 3.52
C GLU A 671 -28.09 4.50 3.88
N PRO A 672 -28.21 5.81 4.19
CA PRO A 672 -27.09 6.58 4.72
C PRO A 672 -26.62 6.03 6.07
N ALA A 673 -25.32 5.98 6.29
CA ALA A 673 -24.77 5.61 7.60
C ALA A 673 -24.84 6.79 8.59
N GLU A 674 -25.33 6.54 9.81
CA GLU A 674 -25.31 7.53 10.89
C GLU A 674 -23.89 7.77 11.45
N THR A 675 -23.06 6.73 11.42
CA THR A 675 -21.67 6.77 11.88
C THR A 675 -20.78 5.93 10.97
N VAL A 676 -19.51 6.29 10.92
CA VAL A 676 -18.46 5.52 10.24
C VAL A 676 -17.35 5.17 11.23
N PRO A 677 -16.67 4.02 11.08
CA PRO A 677 -15.45 3.73 11.83
C PRO A 677 -14.33 4.69 11.39
N MET A 678 -13.15 4.56 11.99
CA MET A 678 -11.95 5.27 11.52
C MET A 678 -12.10 6.80 11.61
N ALA A 679 -12.97 7.30 12.48
CA ALA A 679 -13.24 8.73 12.62
C ALA A 679 -13.04 9.18 14.08
N ARG A 680 -14.14 9.28 14.84
CA ARG A 680 -14.19 9.86 16.20
C ARG A 680 -13.19 9.29 17.20
N LEU A 681 -12.74 8.05 17.03
CA LEU A 681 -11.77 7.41 17.92
C LEU A 681 -10.32 7.88 17.72
N TYR A 682 -9.98 8.42 16.55
CA TYR A 682 -8.57 8.63 16.15
C TYR A 682 -8.19 10.09 15.94
N PHE A 683 -9.15 10.94 15.58
CA PHE A 683 -8.89 12.32 15.24
C PHE A 683 -9.23 13.25 16.41
N LEU A 684 -8.35 14.23 16.64
CA LEU A 684 -8.56 15.25 17.66
C LEU A 684 -9.59 16.29 17.23
N PHE A 685 -9.71 16.50 15.90
CA PHE A 685 -10.62 17.41 15.23
C PHE A 685 -11.25 16.72 14.03
#